data_AF-A0A7W0N210-F1
#
_entry.id   AF-A0A7W0N210-F1
#
_cell.length_a   1.000
_cell.length_b   1.000
_cell.length_c   1.000
_cell.angle_alpha   90.00
_cell.angle_beta   90.00
_cell.angle_gamma   90.00
#
_symmetry.space_group_name_H-M   'P 1'
#
loop_
_entity.id
_entity.type
_entity.pdbx_description
1 polymer ?
#
loop_
_entity_poly.entity_id
_entity_poly.type
_entity_poly.pdbx_seq_one_letter_code
_entity_poly.pdbx_strand_id
1 'polypeptide(L)'
;MGETASVLLGLALILGAGWAVLVVVRRLTRPIRSRAARRVPPLVSPPAAEPLGDQVGDELRAEARLLSSELGDPQREELEESERFGSAVERLAARRLPIEALLKLAREGNRWVARIALGALARRDDIPSDWAPYAARRLRRAPYDQAWLFLRTLERAPDEVIGLALAQIAHVIDRDLAELIAARVREGRENVGEDTFREHVPPALAPEVESLLDEYEETLPAEVRTAFDGWRADSVDLSFLRSFATVWERPYDAPPALLAGERAELVDVIYEAVTRSPPQSLLLVGDHGVGKTALVRAALDRLPPAWIVIEATASSVNAGMSYIGELEGRVEGIVEQLRGRKVVWVFPALEEALYAGQHMRSPTGLLDHLLPHIESGALRIVAEVSRAAYEALVAERPRVATLFGRASVRPLGETDTIAVARHALEHGALDVDASPEVLSESFEFAGQFLVGAAQPGNLVRLLHATAERVAEEGKEAIETADVLATLASASGLPLSLLDPTERLHLDRVRAFFEQRVLGQPEAVEALVDRIAMVKAGLTDPTRPLGVFLFVGPTGTGKTEIAKALAEFLFGSASRLIRLDMSEFQTPESLERLLSDTSLEAQGAPLIASVRKDPFSVVLLDEFEKAAAPIWDLFLQVFDDGRLTDRHGRTADFRRCVIILTSNVGSSITRGSSLGFQHAAEPFRPAAVERELLRSFRPEFLNRLDQVVVFRPFERSQMRALLEKELADVARRRGLRGRPWAVEFDESALTFLIDEGFSPELGARPLKRAVERHLLARLAHAIVEQTVPEGDQFLFVSAPRGSIEVRFVDPDADTDEAGEERLPERAEAEARELDLRALVVAPHAGSRAAGFLLAELRRIRTAILAEAVQGRKRAALDAVSEPGFWEEAGRFAVLAEAEYLDRLDAALRTADKLGERLERQAERSGDRSSELTSLLASRLYVLEQALAGLEEDAPQDVFVRLRPAAGSRPPEAAPFAGTLAEMYLAWGERRGMRVERLASGAGTEELLAVSGLGAASILAREAGLHVLELVTAKTGGGSGVDRVSIAVQIAPWAPGAPDEGTSLTALAARAFVEAGSPTQVVRRYRHEPAPLVRDAVRGYRTGRLDRVLAGDFDVF
;
A
#
# COMPACT_ATOMS: atom_id res chain seq x y z
N MET A 1 -34.97 -6.87 -34.46
CA MET A 1 -33.99 -5.89 -34.98
C MET A 1 -32.79 -5.65 -34.03
N GLY A 2 -32.58 -6.44 -32.97
CA GLY A 2 -31.49 -6.22 -32.00
C GLY A 2 -30.24 -7.09 -32.20
N GLU A 3 -30.33 -8.25 -32.87
CA GLU A 3 -29.19 -9.19 -32.95
C GLU A 3 -28.25 -8.94 -34.12
N THR A 4 -28.71 -8.35 -35.22
CA THR A 4 -27.85 -8.02 -36.37
C THR A 4 -27.01 -6.75 -36.15
N ALA A 5 -27.47 -5.83 -35.28
CA ALA A 5 -26.72 -4.62 -34.95
C ALA A 5 -25.52 -4.90 -34.03
N SER A 6 -25.62 -5.84 -33.10
CA SER A 6 -24.52 -6.19 -32.19
C SER A 6 -23.37 -6.95 -32.87
N VAL A 7 -23.66 -7.76 -33.88
CA VAL A 7 -22.61 -8.47 -34.67
C VAL A 7 -21.86 -7.49 -35.57
N LEU A 8 -22.53 -6.50 -36.15
CA LEU A 8 -21.89 -5.46 -36.96
C LEU A 8 -21.10 -4.45 -36.12
N LEU A 9 -21.55 -4.13 -34.89
CA LEU A 9 -20.79 -3.29 -33.97
C LEU A 9 -19.53 -4.01 -33.43
N GLY A 10 -19.62 -5.32 -33.20
CA GLY A 10 -18.48 -6.17 -32.81
C GLY A 10 -17.43 -6.28 -33.92
N LEU A 11 -17.83 -6.47 -35.17
CA LEU A 11 -16.92 -6.49 -36.33
C LEU A 11 -16.29 -5.12 -36.61
N ALA A 12 -17.01 -4.02 -36.39
CA ALA A 12 -16.48 -2.66 -36.52
C ALA A 12 -15.46 -2.31 -35.42
N LEU A 13 -15.62 -2.81 -34.19
CA LEU A 13 -14.66 -2.66 -33.10
C LEU A 13 -13.39 -3.49 -33.30
N ILE A 14 -13.49 -4.67 -33.90
CA ILE A 14 -12.33 -5.53 -34.23
C ILE A 14 -11.55 -4.95 -35.43
N LEU A 15 -12.24 -4.40 -36.45
CA LEU A 15 -11.60 -3.72 -37.58
C LEU A 15 -11.02 -2.35 -37.21
N GLY A 16 -11.64 -1.62 -36.27
CA GLY A 16 -11.14 -0.35 -35.73
C GLY A 16 -9.90 -0.51 -34.85
N ALA A 17 -9.85 -1.55 -34.01
CA ALA A 17 -8.68 -1.88 -33.19
C ALA A 17 -7.50 -2.37 -34.04
N GLY A 18 -7.76 -3.13 -35.11
CA GLY A 18 -6.75 -3.55 -36.07
C GLY A 18 -6.08 -2.40 -36.81
N TRP A 19 -6.84 -1.33 -37.15
CA TRP A 19 -6.28 -0.16 -37.84
C TRP A 19 -5.51 0.78 -36.89
N ALA A 20 -5.93 0.89 -35.63
CA ALA A 20 -5.21 1.66 -34.61
C ALA A 20 -3.88 0.98 -34.19
N VAL A 21 -3.85 -0.35 -34.10
CA VAL A 21 -2.61 -1.13 -33.86
C VAL A 21 -1.68 -1.05 -35.08
N LEU A 22 -2.21 -1.09 -36.31
CA LEU A 22 -1.37 -0.95 -37.52
C LEU A 22 -0.76 0.46 -37.67
N VAL A 23 -1.46 1.51 -37.22
CA VAL A 23 -0.97 2.91 -37.24
C VAL A 23 0.01 3.20 -36.09
N VAL A 24 -0.15 2.56 -34.94
CA VAL A 24 0.78 2.67 -33.79
C VAL A 24 2.04 1.81 -34.02
N VAL A 25 1.91 0.61 -34.58
CA VAL A 25 3.06 -0.21 -35.00
C VAL A 25 3.85 0.46 -36.13
N ARG A 26 3.20 1.15 -37.09
CA ARG A 26 3.89 1.98 -38.10
C ARG A 26 4.53 3.27 -37.55
N ARG A 27 4.09 3.78 -36.39
CA ARG A 27 4.71 4.97 -35.76
C ARG A 27 5.84 4.61 -34.79
N LEU A 28 5.80 3.42 -34.17
CA LEU A 28 6.84 2.94 -33.23
C LEU A 28 7.94 2.11 -33.92
N THR A 29 7.71 1.58 -35.12
CA THR A 29 8.77 1.03 -35.99
C THR A 29 9.28 2.09 -36.97
N ARG A 30 9.68 3.25 -36.46
CA ARG A 30 10.63 4.08 -37.20
C ARG A 30 12.00 3.45 -36.97
N PRO A 31 12.70 2.94 -38.01
CA PRO A 31 14.11 2.66 -37.84
C PRO A 31 14.77 3.97 -37.42
N ILE A 32 15.50 3.93 -36.31
CA ILE A 32 16.51 4.94 -36.00
C ILE A 32 17.32 5.07 -37.30
N ARG A 33 17.22 6.23 -37.94
CA ARG A 33 18.10 6.58 -39.06
C ARG A 33 19.50 6.66 -38.46
N SER A 34 20.20 5.53 -38.42
CA SER A 34 21.64 5.56 -38.29
C SER A 34 22.15 6.46 -39.42
N ARG A 35 22.88 7.50 -39.02
CA ARG A 35 23.34 8.58 -39.90
C ARG A 35 24.50 8.13 -40.80
N ALA A 36 24.61 6.84 -41.06
CA ALA A 36 25.66 6.18 -41.84
C ALA A 36 25.11 5.38 -43.02
N ALA A 37 23.90 5.69 -43.51
CA ALA A 37 23.60 5.39 -44.90
C ALA A 37 24.55 6.24 -45.75
N ARG A 38 25.66 5.65 -46.22
CA ARG A 38 26.46 6.20 -47.33
C ARG A 38 25.45 6.62 -48.39
N ARG A 39 25.25 7.94 -48.55
CA ARG A 39 24.56 8.46 -49.74
C ARG A 39 25.41 7.97 -50.90
N VAL A 40 24.88 7.01 -51.66
CA VAL A 40 25.45 6.73 -52.98
C VAL A 40 25.39 8.06 -53.72
N PRO A 41 26.51 8.55 -54.28
CA PRO A 41 26.50 9.76 -55.09
C PRO A 41 25.40 9.60 -56.16
N PRO A 42 24.73 10.68 -56.59
CA PRO A 42 23.99 10.60 -57.85
C PRO A 42 24.97 10.11 -58.93
N LEU A 43 24.49 9.26 -59.87
CA LEU A 43 25.24 8.87 -61.08
C LEU A 43 26.01 10.11 -61.57
N VAL A 44 27.34 10.03 -61.62
CA VAL A 44 28.18 11.19 -61.95
C VAL A 44 27.78 11.66 -63.35
N SER A 45 27.20 12.86 -63.44
CA SER A 45 26.64 13.38 -64.69
C SER A 45 27.76 13.79 -65.65
N PRO A 46 27.82 13.26 -66.89
CA PRO A 46 28.58 13.89 -67.97
C PRO A 46 27.96 15.24 -68.38
N PRO A 47 28.68 16.14 -69.09
CA PRO A 47 28.26 17.53 -69.28
C PRO A 47 26.91 17.66 -70.02
N ALA A 48 26.21 18.75 -69.69
CA ALA A 48 24.90 19.22 -70.14
C ALA A 48 24.23 18.44 -71.30
N ALA A 49 23.11 17.79 -70.97
CA ALA A 49 22.24 17.09 -71.90
C ALA A 49 21.56 18.04 -72.91
N GLU A 50 21.49 17.62 -74.19
CA GLU A 50 20.40 18.07 -75.06
C GLU A 50 19.07 17.62 -74.43
N PRO A 51 18.03 18.48 -74.37
CA PRO A 51 16.72 18.04 -73.94
C PRO A 51 16.25 16.90 -74.85
N LEU A 52 15.66 15.85 -74.25
CA LEU A 52 14.80 14.90 -74.98
C LEU A 52 13.84 15.77 -75.82
N GLY A 53 14.05 15.85 -77.14
CA GLY A 53 13.14 16.58 -78.00
C GLY A 53 11.75 15.98 -77.84
N ASP A 54 10.71 16.80 -77.69
CA ASP A 54 9.33 16.34 -77.49
C ASP A 54 8.91 15.27 -78.52
N GLN A 55 9.51 15.32 -79.72
CA GLN A 55 9.35 14.32 -80.78
C GLN A 55 9.73 12.88 -80.37
N VAL A 56 10.82 12.67 -79.63
CA VAL A 56 11.27 11.30 -79.24
C VAL A 56 10.31 10.69 -78.23
N GLY A 57 9.83 11.49 -77.26
CA GLY A 57 8.83 11.06 -76.30
C GLY A 57 7.46 10.79 -76.95
N ASP A 58 7.06 11.59 -77.93
CA ASP A 58 5.81 11.39 -78.66
C ASP A 58 5.83 10.16 -79.56
N GLU A 59 6.93 9.91 -80.27
CA GLU A 59 7.15 8.69 -81.07
C GLU A 59 7.11 7.43 -80.20
N LEU A 60 7.80 7.45 -79.05
CA LEU A 60 7.79 6.33 -78.10
C LEU A 60 6.39 6.08 -77.53
N ARG A 61 5.64 7.15 -77.21
CA ARG A 61 4.26 7.03 -76.73
C ARG A 61 3.33 6.50 -77.82
N ALA A 62 3.56 6.83 -79.09
CA ALA A 62 2.81 6.28 -80.21
C ALA A 62 3.10 4.78 -80.40
N GLU A 63 4.38 4.37 -80.38
CA GLU A 63 4.75 2.94 -80.47
C GLU A 63 4.27 2.15 -79.24
N ALA A 64 4.35 2.72 -78.05
CA ALA A 64 3.83 2.11 -76.83
C ALA A 64 2.31 1.87 -76.90
N ARG A 65 1.54 2.79 -77.50
CA ARG A 65 0.09 2.60 -77.72
C ARG A 65 -0.18 1.47 -78.72
N LEU A 66 0.61 1.37 -79.77
CA LEU A 66 0.46 0.34 -80.79
C LEU A 66 0.80 -1.04 -80.22
N LEU A 67 1.93 -1.17 -79.52
CA LEU A 67 2.32 -2.37 -78.79
C LEU A 67 1.27 -2.77 -77.74
N SER A 68 0.75 -1.79 -76.98
CA SER A 68 -0.34 -2.04 -76.02
C SER A 68 -1.63 -2.53 -76.69
N SER A 69 -1.95 -2.07 -77.89
CA SER A 69 -3.13 -2.52 -78.63
C SER A 69 -2.96 -3.88 -79.29
N GLU A 70 -1.73 -4.25 -79.63
CA GLU A 70 -1.36 -5.47 -80.34
C GLU A 70 -1.21 -6.66 -79.38
N LEU A 71 -0.52 -6.44 -78.25
CA LEU A 71 -0.13 -7.51 -77.33
C LEU A 71 -0.90 -7.49 -75.99
N GLY A 72 -1.61 -6.41 -75.66
CA GLY A 72 -2.34 -6.29 -74.41
C GLY A 72 -1.43 -6.29 -73.18
N ASP A 73 -1.39 -7.40 -72.44
CA ASP A 73 -0.43 -7.64 -71.34
C ASP A 73 0.31 -8.97 -71.57
N PRO A 74 1.32 -8.97 -72.46
CA PRO A 74 1.98 -10.20 -72.89
C PRO A 74 2.82 -10.82 -71.77
N GLN A 75 2.98 -12.14 -71.84
CA GLN A 75 4.00 -12.84 -71.06
C GLN A 75 5.41 -12.50 -71.58
N ARG A 76 6.45 -12.88 -70.82
CA ARG A 76 7.86 -12.57 -71.16
C ARG A 76 8.19 -13.06 -72.57
N GLU A 77 7.85 -14.31 -72.88
CA GLU A 77 8.15 -14.95 -74.16
C GLU A 77 7.50 -14.22 -75.34
N GLU A 78 6.21 -13.88 -75.23
CA GLU A 78 5.47 -13.13 -76.25
C GLU A 78 6.07 -11.74 -76.51
N LEU A 79 6.63 -11.11 -75.47
CA LEU A 79 7.28 -9.81 -75.57
C LEU A 79 8.69 -9.91 -76.17
N GLU A 80 9.46 -10.95 -75.83
CA GLU A 80 10.78 -11.23 -76.41
C GLU A 80 10.68 -11.62 -77.89
N GLU A 81 9.63 -12.33 -78.30
CA GLU A 81 9.37 -12.75 -79.69
C GLU A 81 8.78 -11.64 -80.58
N SER A 82 8.27 -10.55 -79.98
CA SER A 82 7.69 -9.44 -80.72
C SER A 82 8.76 -8.67 -81.51
N GLU A 83 8.75 -8.82 -82.84
CA GLU A 83 9.61 -8.03 -83.75
C GLU A 83 9.41 -6.52 -83.56
N ARG A 84 8.17 -6.09 -83.28
CA ARG A 84 7.85 -4.68 -83.05
C ARG A 84 8.45 -4.14 -81.76
N PHE A 85 8.37 -4.90 -80.67
CA PHE A 85 9.00 -4.53 -79.40
C PHE A 85 10.52 -4.53 -79.55
N GLY A 86 11.09 -5.57 -80.16
CA GLY A 86 12.51 -5.67 -80.47
C GLY A 86 13.02 -4.48 -81.28
N SER A 87 12.31 -4.11 -82.35
CA SER A 87 12.63 -2.95 -83.20
C SER A 87 12.48 -1.61 -82.47
N ALA A 88 11.48 -1.46 -81.59
CA ALA A 88 11.33 -0.26 -80.77
C ALA A 88 12.49 -0.11 -79.77
N VAL A 89 12.90 -1.21 -79.14
CA VAL A 89 14.05 -1.26 -78.24
C VAL A 89 15.34 -0.95 -78.99
N GLU A 90 15.59 -1.54 -80.16
CA GLU A 90 16.79 -1.27 -80.97
C GLU A 90 16.86 0.17 -81.44
N ARG A 91 15.75 0.72 -81.95
CA ARG A 91 15.68 2.12 -82.37
C ARG A 91 15.98 3.06 -81.21
N LEU A 92 15.48 2.77 -80.01
CA LEU A 92 15.76 3.58 -78.83
C LEU A 92 17.20 3.42 -78.33
N ALA A 93 17.75 2.21 -78.32
CA ALA A 93 19.14 1.94 -77.93
C ALA A 93 20.15 2.62 -78.89
N ALA A 94 19.88 2.60 -80.19
CA ALA A 94 20.75 3.19 -81.22
C ALA A 94 20.82 4.73 -81.17
N ARG A 95 19.85 5.41 -80.56
CA ARG A 95 19.74 6.88 -80.52
C ARG A 95 20.80 7.60 -79.67
N ARG A 96 21.73 6.89 -79.02
CA ARG A 96 22.78 7.44 -78.13
C ARG A 96 22.27 8.51 -77.14
N LEU A 97 21.06 8.31 -76.59
CA LEU A 97 20.52 9.18 -75.55
C LEU A 97 21.39 9.13 -74.28
N PRO A 98 21.38 10.11 -73.38
CA PRO A 98 21.96 9.95 -72.05
C PRO A 98 21.25 8.84 -71.27
N ILE A 99 21.96 8.14 -70.37
CA ILE A 99 21.35 7.06 -69.58
C ILE A 99 20.28 7.60 -68.65
N GLU A 100 20.44 8.81 -68.12
CA GLU A 100 19.45 9.52 -67.30
C GLU A 100 18.15 9.77 -68.07
N ALA A 101 18.23 10.01 -69.38
CA ALA A 101 17.08 10.20 -70.25
C ALA A 101 16.29 8.89 -70.41
N LEU A 102 16.98 7.76 -70.59
CA LEU A 102 16.35 6.43 -70.59
C LEU A 102 15.77 6.08 -69.21
N LEU A 103 16.44 6.45 -68.12
CA LEU A 103 15.94 6.24 -66.77
C LEU A 103 14.73 7.11 -66.45
N LYS A 104 14.66 8.31 -67.02
CA LYS A 104 13.47 9.17 -66.93
C LYS A 104 12.29 8.49 -67.62
N LEU A 105 12.48 8.01 -68.85
CA LEU A 105 11.45 7.26 -69.59
C LEU A 105 11.04 5.97 -68.87
N ALA A 106 11.99 5.25 -68.27
CA ALA A 106 11.73 4.07 -67.45
C ALA A 106 10.90 4.36 -66.17
N ARG A 107 10.83 5.63 -65.74
CA ARG A 107 10.07 6.08 -64.57
C ARG A 107 8.75 6.77 -64.95
N GLU A 108 8.52 7.08 -66.22
CA GLU A 108 7.26 7.67 -66.67
C GLU A 108 6.12 6.67 -66.49
N GLY A 109 4.93 7.15 -66.10
CA GLY A 109 3.79 6.32 -65.67
C GLY A 109 3.17 5.40 -66.74
N ASN A 110 3.81 5.23 -67.91
CA ASN A 110 3.38 4.33 -68.97
C ASN A 110 4.22 3.05 -68.97
N ARG A 111 3.60 1.93 -68.59
CA ARG A 111 4.22 0.58 -68.46
C ARG A 111 4.97 0.14 -69.72
N TRP A 112 4.46 0.47 -70.92
CA TRP A 112 5.07 0.09 -72.19
C TRP A 112 6.28 0.94 -72.56
N VAL A 113 6.21 2.27 -72.30
CA VAL A 113 7.37 3.15 -72.43
C VAL A 113 8.49 2.71 -71.49
N ALA A 114 8.13 2.31 -70.27
CA ALA A 114 9.10 1.80 -69.29
C ALA A 114 9.77 0.49 -69.75
N ARG A 115 9.00 -0.48 -70.30
CA ARG A 115 9.54 -1.72 -70.86
C ARG A 115 10.50 -1.47 -72.02
N ILE A 116 10.14 -0.59 -72.96
CA ILE A 116 11.00 -0.23 -74.11
C ILE A 116 12.28 0.46 -73.61
N ALA A 117 12.17 1.38 -72.65
CA ALA A 117 13.32 2.10 -72.09
C ALA A 117 14.28 1.18 -71.32
N LEU A 118 13.75 0.26 -70.50
CA LEU A 118 14.56 -0.74 -69.78
C LEU A 118 15.18 -1.76 -70.74
N GLY A 119 14.45 -2.21 -71.75
CA GLY A 119 14.98 -3.07 -72.83
C GLY A 119 16.09 -2.37 -73.62
N ALA A 120 15.93 -1.08 -73.90
CA ALA A 120 16.96 -0.29 -74.58
C ALA A 120 18.21 -0.13 -73.71
N LEU A 121 18.03 0.07 -72.40
CA LEU A 121 19.12 0.14 -71.45
C LEU A 121 19.88 -1.19 -71.35
N ALA A 122 19.20 -2.34 -71.40
CA ALA A 122 19.82 -3.66 -71.38
C ALA A 122 20.66 -4.00 -72.65
N ARG A 123 20.52 -3.21 -73.71
CA ARG A 123 21.28 -3.35 -74.98
C ARG A 123 22.39 -2.31 -75.14
N ARG A 124 22.67 -1.51 -74.11
CA ARG A 124 23.73 -0.50 -74.14
C ARG A 124 25.02 -1.02 -73.53
N ASP A 125 26.13 -0.60 -74.12
CA ASP A 125 27.48 -0.96 -73.67
C ASP A 125 28.14 0.14 -72.80
N ASP A 126 27.51 1.31 -72.64
CA ASP A 126 28.04 2.47 -71.93
C ASP A 126 27.39 2.69 -70.54
N ILE A 127 27.00 1.60 -69.87
CA ILE A 127 26.40 1.61 -68.54
C ILE A 127 27.45 2.03 -67.46
N PRO A 128 27.14 2.97 -66.54
CA PRO A 128 28.07 3.40 -65.48
C PRO A 128 28.43 2.27 -64.51
N SER A 129 29.63 2.33 -63.93
CA SER A 129 30.14 1.37 -62.93
C SER A 129 29.54 1.51 -61.52
N ASP A 130 28.51 2.33 -61.36
CA ASP A 130 27.70 2.41 -60.13
C ASP A 130 26.23 2.00 -60.40
N TRP A 131 25.99 1.45 -61.60
CA TRP A 131 24.68 0.97 -62.04
C TRP A 131 24.17 -0.20 -61.21
N ALA A 132 25.04 -1.16 -60.90
CA ALA A 132 24.69 -2.41 -60.24
C ALA A 132 23.97 -2.20 -58.88
N PRO A 133 24.52 -1.45 -57.91
CA PRO A 133 23.83 -1.14 -56.65
C PRO A 133 22.55 -0.30 -56.81
N TYR A 134 22.44 0.46 -57.90
CA TYR A 134 21.25 1.25 -58.21
C TYR A 134 20.12 0.37 -58.77
N ALA A 135 20.42 -0.51 -59.73
CA ALA A 135 19.48 -1.45 -60.33
C ALA A 135 18.99 -2.50 -59.32
N ALA A 136 19.88 -3.04 -58.47
CA ALA A 136 19.52 -3.96 -57.38
C ALA A 136 18.47 -3.36 -56.42
N ARG A 137 18.61 -2.09 -56.02
CA ARG A 137 17.61 -1.41 -55.18
C ARG A 137 16.28 -1.14 -55.90
N ARG A 138 16.30 -1.03 -57.22
CA ARG A 138 15.11 -0.82 -58.05
C ARG A 138 14.34 -2.11 -58.28
N LEU A 139 15.03 -3.25 -58.41
CA LEU A 139 14.41 -4.58 -58.46
C LEU A 139 13.41 -4.79 -57.32
N ARG A 140 13.78 -4.43 -56.09
CA ARG A 140 12.88 -4.47 -54.91
C ARG A 140 11.53 -3.76 -55.07
N ARG A 141 11.44 -2.79 -55.98
CA ARG A 141 10.25 -1.95 -56.20
C ARG A 141 9.70 -2.06 -57.62
N ALA A 142 10.29 -2.91 -58.45
CA ALA A 142 9.85 -3.11 -59.82
C ALA A 142 8.53 -3.90 -59.82
N PRO A 143 7.58 -3.54 -60.70
CA PRO A 143 6.48 -4.44 -61.03
C PRO A 143 7.03 -5.80 -61.49
N TYR A 144 6.37 -6.89 -61.09
CA TYR A 144 6.83 -8.27 -61.32
C TYR A 144 7.16 -8.56 -62.80
N ASP A 145 6.36 -8.01 -63.71
CA ASP A 145 6.51 -8.14 -65.16
C ASP A 145 7.66 -7.30 -65.78
N GLN A 146 8.33 -6.47 -64.98
CA GLN A 146 9.48 -5.65 -65.38
C GLN A 146 10.77 -6.10 -64.69
N ALA A 147 10.69 -6.97 -63.67
CA ALA A 147 11.83 -7.43 -62.90
C ALA A 147 12.88 -8.11 -63.80
N TRP A 148 12.45 -8.93 -64.76
CA TRP A 148 13.33 -9.59 -65.73
C TRP A 148 14.12 -8.61 -66.61
N LEU A 149 13.51 -7.48 -67.02
CA LEU A 149 14.20 -6.43 -67.78
C LEU A 149 15.27 -5.74 -66.92
N PHE A 150 15.02 -5.55 -65.63
CA PHE A 150 16.05 -5.06 -64.71
C PHE A 150 17.18 -6.08 -64.52
N LEU A 151 16.88 -7.38 -64.43
CA LEU A 151 17.93 -8.42 -64.39
C LEU A 151 18.77 -8.42 -65.67
N ARG A 152 18.16 -8.24 -66.86
CA ARG A 152 18.89 -8.05 -68.13
C ARG A 152 19.80 -6.82 -68.13
N THR A 153 19.42 -5.74 -67.45
CA THR A 153 20.32 -4.57 -67.29
C THR A 153 21.51 -4.85 -66.36
N LEU A 154 21.40 -5.82 -65.45
CA LEU A 154 22.50 -6.26 -64.59
C LEU A 154 23.43 -7.25 -65.30
N GLU A 155 22.90 -8.04 -66.24
CA GLU A 155 23.66 -9.04 -67.01
C GLU A 155 24.90 -8.45 -67.70
N ARG A 156 24.79 -7.20 -68.19
CA ARG A 156 25.85 -6.44 -68.84
C ARG A 156 26.58 -5.43 -67.95
N ALA A 157 26.25 -5.36 -66.66
CA ALA A 157 26.93 -4.44 -65.75
C ALA A 157 28.42 -4.82 -65.61
N PRO A 158 29.34 -3.84 -65.56
CA PRO A 158 30.77 -4.10 -65.40
C PRO A 158 31.15 -4.56 -63.99
N ASP A 159 30.30 -4.31 -62.98
CA ASP A 159 30.54 -4.68 -61.58
C ASP A 159 30.06 -6.11 -61.26
N GLU A 160 30.46 -6.63 -60.10
CA GLU A 160 29.93 -7.87 -59.52
C GLU A 160 28.47 -7.66 -59.06
N VAL A 161 27.55 -8.49 -59.55
CA VAL A 161 26.10 -8.32 -59.35
C VAL A 161 25.40 -9.54 -58.80
N ILE A 162 26.03 -10.71 -58.79
CA ILE A 162 25.39 -11.96 -58.38
C ILE A 162 24.92 -11.86 -56.93
N GLY A 163 25.80 -11.42 -56.02
CA GLY A 163 25.44 -11.21 -54.61
C GLY A 163 24.30 -10.19 -54.41
N LEU A 164 24.34 -9.09 -55.16
CA LEU A 164 23.31 -8.04 -55.13
C LEU A 164 21.96 -8.53 -55.65
N ALA A 165 21.96 -9.39 -56.67
CA ALA A 165 20.76 -9.97 -57.26
C ALA A 165 20.15 -11.03 -56.33
N LEU A 166 20.98 -11.91 -55.75
CA LEU A 166 20.57 -12.92 -54.76
C LEU A 166 19.95 -12.28 -53.52
N ALA A 167 20.44 -11.11 -53.08
CA ALA A 167 19.84 -10.35 -51.98
C ALA A 167 18.40 -9.88 -52.26
N GLN A 168 17.92 -9.96 -53.51
CA GLN A 168 16.56 -9.60 -53.93
C GLN A 168 15.70 -10.81 -54.30
N ILE A 169 16.10 -12.04 -53.98
CA ILE A 169 15.43 -13.29 -54.37
C ILE A 169 13.92 -13.29 -54.08
N ALA A 170 13.50 -12.76 -52.92
CA ALA A 170 12.08 -12.66 -52.54
C ALA A 170 11.24 -11.69 -53.42
N HIS A 171 11.83 -11.02 -54.39
CA HIS A 171 11.20 -9.99 -55.23
C HIS A 171 11.42 -10.20 -56.73
N VAL A 172 12.03 -11.31 -57.12
CA VAL A 172 12.31 -11.66 -58.52
C VAL A 172 11.80 -13.06 -58.82
N ILE A 173 11.72 -13.40 -60.10
CA ILE A 173 11.36 -14.75 -60.53
C ILE A 173 12.63 -15.60 -60.51
N ASP A 174 12.61 -16.74 -59.81
CA ASP A 174 13.78 -17.58 -59.59
C ASP A 174 14.45 -18.03 -60.91
N ARG A 175 13.65 -18.34 -61.93
CA ARG A 175 14.13 -18.64 -63.29
C ARG A 175 14.99 -17.52 -63.88
N ASP A 176 14.54 -16.27 -63.81
CA ASP A 176 15.24 -15.13 -64.40
C ASP A 176 16.55 -14.84 -63.66
N LEU A 177 16.53 -15.00 -62.34
CA LEU A 177 17.70 -14.86 -61.48
C LEU A 177 18.72 -15.97 -61.76
N ALA A 178 18.27 -17.22 -61.93
CA ALA A 178 19.13 -18.33 -62.29
C ALA A 178 19.76 -18.16 -63.69
N GLU A 179 19.00 -17.68 -64.68
CA GLU A 179 19.50 -17.35 -66.02
C GLU A 179 20.60 -16.28 -65.97
N LEU A 180 20.42 -15.22 -65.17
CA LEU A 180 21.43 -14.16 -64.97
C LEU A 180 22.73 -14.71 -64.38
N ILE A 181 22.62 -15.48 -63.28
CA ILE A 181 23.78 -16.06 -62.60
C ILE A 181 24.53 -17.00 -63.55
N ALA A 182 23.80 -17.88 -64.24
CA ALA A 182 24.37 -18.83 -65.16
C ALA A 182 25.05 -18.15 -66.36
N ALA A 183 24.46 -17.09 -66.93
CA ALA A 183 25.05 -16.34 -68.03
C ALA A 183 26.39 -15.70 -67.61
N ARG A 184 26.43 -15.00 -66.47
CA ARG A 184 27.63 -14.26 -66.03
C ARG A 184 28.78 -15.18 -65.64
N VAL A 185 28.50 -16.28 -64.96
CA VAL A 185 29.54 -17.23 -64.54
C VAL A 185 30.08 -18.01 -65.74
N ARG A 186 29.21 -18.53 -66.64
CA ARG A 186 29.67 -19.29 -67.82
C ARG A 186 30.44 -18.43 -68.82
N GLU A 187 30.08 -17.16 -68.96
CA GLU A 187 30.79 -16.21 -69.82
C GLU A 187 32.07 -15.64 -69.17
N GLY A 188 32.41 -16.07 -67.95
CA GLY A 188 33.61 -15.64 -67.22
C GLY A 188 33.59 -14.16 -66.83
N ARG A 189 32.40 -13.56 -66.71
CA ARG A 189 32.25 -12.14 -66.36
C ARG A 189 32.31 -11.88 -64.85
N GLU A 190 32.04 -12.89 -64.02
CA GLU A 190 32.03 -12.78 -62.57
C GLU A 190 32.44 -14.12 -61.95
N ASN A 191 33.36 -14.08 -60.98
CA ASN A 191 33.75 -15.26 -60.21
C ASN A 191 32.90 -15.31 -58.94
N VAL A 192 32.36 -16.48 -58.62
CA VAL A 192 31.53 -16.66 -57.41
C VAL A 192 32.35 -17.33 -56.32
N GLY A 193 32.44 -16.69 -55.17
CA GLY A 193 33.08 -17.20 -53.96
C GLY A 193 32.22 -16.94 -52.72
N GLU A 194 32.67 -17.38 -51.55
CA GLU A 194 31.92 -17.17 -50.30
C GLU A 194 31.66 -15.68 -50.02
N ASP A 195 32.59 -14.80 -50.41
CA ASP A 195 32.47 -13.35 -50.23
C ASP A 195 31.31 -12.75 -51.07
N THR A 196 30.97 -13.35 -52.21
CA THR A 196 29.81 -12.96 -53.04
C THR A 196 28.52 -12.99 -52.22
N PHE A 197 28.37 -14.00 -51.36
CA PHE A 197 27.23 -14.13 -50.46
C PHE A 197 27.42 -13.27 -49.20
N ARG A 198 28.62 -13.30 -48.60
CA ARG A 198 28.94 -12.59 -47.34
C ARG A 198 28.71 -11.09 -47.41
N GLU A 199 29.03 -10.47 -48.53
CA GLU A 199 28.95 -9.01 -48.67
C GLU A 199 27.53 -8.49 -48.88
N HIS A 200 26.65 -9.29 -49.49
CA HIS A 200 25.39 -8.80 -50.05
C HIS A 200 24.15 -9.59 -49.60
N VAL A 201 24.26 -10.89 -49.33
CA VAL A 201 23.13 -11.78 -49.03
C VAL A 201 22.95 -11.89 -47.50
N PRO A 202 21.80 -11.47 -46.95
CA PRO A 202 21.48 -11.72 -45.55
C PRO A 202 21.39 -13.23 -45.26
N PRO A 203 21.97 -13.74 -44.16
CA PRO A 203 21.88 -15.16 -43.77
C PRO A 203 20.46 -15.71 -43.69
N ALA A 204 19.48 -14.86 -43.35
CA ALA A 204 18.08 -15.22 -43.29
C ALA A 204 17.47 -15.62 -44.65
N LEU A 205 18.08 -15.21 -45.77
CA LEU A 205 17.65 -15.59 -47.13
C LEU A 205 18.32 -16.89 -47.62
N ALA A 206 19.09 -17.57 -46.77
CA ALA A 206 19.74 -18.82 -47.14
C ALA A 206 18.75 -19.90 -47.60
N PRO A 207 17.57 -20.10 -46.96
CA PRO A 207 16.60 -21.10 -47.43
C PRO A 207 16.08 -20.82 -48.85
N GLU A 208 15.79 -19.55 -49.17
CA GLU A 208 15.32 -19.15 -50.50
C GLU A 208 16.41 -19.35 -51.56
N VAL A 209 17.67 -19.00 -51.24
CA VAL A 209 18.80 -19.20 -52.14
C VAL A 209 19.08 -20.69 -52.33
N GLU A 210 18.97 -21.50 -51.28
CA GLU A 210 19.07 -22.96 -51.36
C GLU A 210 17.99 -23.54 -52.27
N SER A 211 16.72 -23.11 -52.10
CA SER A 211 15.62 -23.55 -52.95
C SER A 211 15.85 -23.21 -54.43
N LEU A 212 16.39 -22.02 -54.74
CA LEU A 212 16.74 -21.65 -56.11
C LEU A 212 17.89 -22.50 -56.66
N LEU A 213 18.90 -22.79 -55.84
CA LEU A 213 20.03 -23.64 -56.24
C LEU A 213 19.58 -25.09 -56.49
N ASP A 214 18.67 -25.60 -55.68
CA ASP A 214 18.09 -26.94 -55.82
C ASP A 214 17.18 -27.02 -57.06
N GLU A 215 16.30 -26.03 -57.27
CA GLU A 215 15.36 -26.02 -58.41
C GLU A 215 16.09 -25.87 -59.76
N TYR A 216 17.17 -25.09 -59.81
CA TYR A 216 17.92 -24.78 -61.03
C TYR A 216 19.32 -25.42 -61.06
N GLU A 217 19.52 -26.56 -60.38
CA GLU A 217 20.81 -27.26 -60.28
C GLU A 217 21.43 -27.56 -61.66
N GLU A 218 20.62 -28.01 -62.63
CA GLU A 218 21.10 -28.30 -64.01
C GLU A 218 21.50 -27.03 -64.79
N THR A 219 20.97 -25.86 -64.39
CA THR A 219 21.22 -24.59 -65.06
C THR A 219 22.38 -23.83 -64.43
N LEU A 220 22.55 -23.90 -63.10
CA LEU A 220 23.54 -23.12 -62.38
C LEU A 220 24.91 -23.81 -62.34
N PRO A 221 26.03 -23.07 -62.48
CA PRO A 221 27.36 -23.67 -62.33
C PRO A 221 27.61 -24.19 -60.91
N ALA A 222 28.27 -25.34 -60.79
CA ALA A 222 28.55 -26.01 -59.50
C ALA A 222 29.37 -25.15 -58.51
N GLU A 223 30.15 -24.20 -59.02
CA GLU A 223 30.91 -23.23 -58.22
C GLU A 223 30.00 -22.36 -57.33
N VAL A 224 28.80 -22.01 -57.81
CA VAL A 224 27.82 -21.21 -57.06
C VAL A 224 27.31 -21.98 -55.85
N ARG A 225 27.00 -23.27 -56.02
CA ARG A 225 26.57 -24.17 -54.93
C ARG A 225 27.68 -24.32 -53.89
N THR A 226 28.90 -24.56 -54.35
CA THR A 226 30.07 -24.73 -53.47
C THR A 226 30.32 -23.48 -52.62
N ALA A 227 30.26 -22.29 -53.23
CA ALA A 227 30.43 -21.03 -52.54
C ALA A 227 29.29 -20.70 -51.56
N PHE A 228 28.04 -21.04 -51.91
CA PHE A 228 26.89 -20.92 -51.03
C PHE A 228 27.00 -21.83 -49.80
N ASP A 229 27.35 -23.10 -50.01
CA ASP A 229 27.49 -24.08 -48.94
C ASP A 229 28.61 -23.68 -47.96
N GLY A 230 29.75 -23.16 -48.47
CA GLY A 230 30.83 -22.61 -47.67
C GLY A 230 30.41 -21.40 -46.84
N TRP A 231 29.74 -20.43 -47.46
CA TRP A 231 29.21 -19.26 -46.75
C TRP A 231 28.16 -19.63 -45.70
N ARG A 232 27.24 -20.55 -46.02
CA ARG A 232 26.16 -20.96 -45.12
C ARG A 232 26.69 -21.70 -43.90
N ALA A 233 27.72 -22.53 -44.06
CA ALA A 233 28.36 -23.21 -42.94
C ALA A 233 28.83 -22.21 -41.86
N ASP A 234 29.35 -21.05 -42.28
CA ASP A 234 29.90 -20.01 -41.42
C ASP A 234 28.91 -18.93 -40.98
N SER A 235 27.71 -18.86 -41.57
CA SER A 235 26.76 -17.75 -41.38
C SER A 235 25.74 -17.99 -40.27
N VAL A 236 25.74 -17.13 -39.24
CA VAL A 236 24.78 -17.18 -38.12
C VAL A 236 23.54 -16.33 -38.41
N ASP A 237 22.34 -16.91 -38.22
CA ASP A 237 21.09 -16.14 -38.28
C ASP A 237 20.89 -15.29 -37.00
N LEU A 238 21.41 -14.06 -37.04
CA LEU A 238 21.23 -13.09 -35.96
C LEU A 238 19.76 -12.70 -35.73
N SER A 239 18.88 -12.84 -36.73
CA SER A 239 17.47 -12.52 -36.58
C SER A 239 16.74 -13.56 -35.73
N PHE A 240 17.05 -14.85 -35.96
CA PHE A 240 16.60 -15.94 -35.11
C PHE A 240 17.12 -15.79 -33.68
N LEU A 241 18.42 -15.52 -33.48
CA LEU A 241 18.99 -15.36 -32.14
C LEU A 241 18.35 -14.19 -31.38
N ARG A 242 18.12 -13.05 -32.05
CA ARG A 242 17.44 -11.88 -31.47
C ARG A 242 15.98 -12.13 -31.09
N SER A 243 15.37 -13.25 -31.50
CA SER A 243 14.00 -13.60 -31.11
C SER A 243 13.88 -14.11 -29.66
N PHE A 244 14.98 -14.55 -29.04
CA PHE A 244 15.00 -15.03 -27.64
C PHE A 244 16.23 -14.60 -26.83
N ALA A 245 17.26 -14.06 -27.48
CA ALA A 245 18.52 -13.68 -26.86
C ALA A 245 18.86 -12.23 -27.13
N THR A 246 19.55 -11.61 -26.18
CA THR A 246 20.21 -10.32 -26.38
C THR A 246 21.59 -10.57 -26.96
N VAL A 247 21.88 -9.97 -28.11
CA VAL A 247 23.24 -10.00 -28.69
C VAL A 247 24.04 -8.86 -28.06
N TRP A 248 25.17 -9.17 -27.45
CA TRP A 248 26.02 -8.14 -26.83
C TRP A 248 26.74 -7.29 -27.87
N GLU A 249 26.90 -6.00 -27.59
CA GLU A 249 27.66 -5.05 -28.41
C GLU A 249 28.95 -4.65 -27.68
N ARG A 250 30.06 -4.51 -28.40
CA ARG A 250 31.36 -4.17 -27.81
C ARG A 250 31.59 -2.65 -27.69
N PRO A 251 32.31 -2.18 -26.66
CA PRO A 251 32.84 -2.95 -25.53
C PRO A 251 31.70 -3.44 -24.61
N TYR A 252 31.82 -4.65 -24.07
CA TYR A 252 30.74 -5.26 -23.27
C TYR A 252 30.51 -4.58 -21.92
N ASP A 253 31.54 -3.94 -21.36
CA ASP A 253 31.47 -3.09 -20.18
C ASP A 253 32.12 -1.72 -20.48
N ALA A 254 31.45 -0.64 -20.09
CA ALA A 254 31.94 0.72 -20.21
C ALA A 254 31.59 1.48 -18.92
N PRO A 255 32.59 1.84 -18.09
CA PRO A 255 34.02 1.56 -18.22
C PRO A 255 34.35 0.06 -18.02
N PRO A 256 35.53 -0.42 -18.49
CA PRO A 256 35.96 -1.79 -18.23
C PRO A 256 36.06 -2.08 -16.73
N ALA A 257 35.64 -3.29 -16.32
CA ALA A 257 35.70 -3.72 -14.93
C ALA A 257 37.16 -3.81 -14.43
N LEU A 258 37.44 -3.28 -13.24
CA LEU A 258 38.73 -3.46 -12.57
C LEU A 258 38.86 -4.91 -12.06
N LEU A 259 39.87 -5.62 -12.56
CA LEU A 259 40.17 -6.99 -12.16
C LEU A 259 41.10 -7.01 -10.93
N ALA A 260 40.55 -6.85 -9.74
CA ALA A 260 41.29 -6.90 -8.46
C ALA A 260 41.41 -8.33 -7.90
N GLY A 261 42.43 -8.61 -7.09
CA GLY A 261 42.65 -9.96 -6.50
C GLY A 261 42.84 -11.07 -7.54
N GLU A 262 42.27 -12.25 -7.30
CA GLU A 262 42.35 -13.45 -8.17
C GLU A 262 41.49 -13.34 -9.46
N ARG A 263 40.90 -12.18 -9.73
CA ARG A 263 39.94 -11.98 -10.83
C ARG A 263 40.57 -12.04 -12.20
N ALA A 264 41.83 -11.61 -12.35
CA ALA A 264 42.56 -11.72 -13.60
C ALA A 264 42.74 -13.19 -14.03
N GLU A 265 43.09 -14.06 -13.09
CA GLU A 265 43.25 -15.51 -13.33
C GLU A 265 41.92 -16.15 -13.72
N LEU A 266 40.81 -15.77 -13.08
CA LEU A 266 39.48 -16.25 -13.45
C LEU A 266 39.07 -15.83 -14.87
N VAL A 267 39.45 -14.62 -15.30
CA VAL A 267 39.23 -14.16 -16.67
C VAL A 267 39.99 -15.05 -17.67
N ASP A 268 41.23 -15.43 -17.36
CA ASP A 268 42.02 -16.34 -18.19
C ASP A 268 41.37 -17.72 -18.28
N VAL A 269 40.87 -18.27 -17.16
CA VAL A 269 40.14 -19.55 -17.13
C VAL A 269 38.88 -19.51 -18.01
N ILE A 270 38.11 -18.41 -17.99
CA ILE A 270 36.91 -18.25 -18.82
C ILE A 270 37.31 -18.20 -20.31
N TYR A 271 38.33 -17.41 -20.63
CA TYR A 271 38.82 -17.27 -22.00
C TYR A 271 39.32 -18.60 -22.58
N GLU A 272 40.12 -19.35 -21.81
CA GLU A 272 40.64 -20.65 -22.21
C GLU A 272 39.52 -21.68 -22.43
N ALA A 273 38.53 -21.74 -21.53
CA ALA A 273 37.39 -22.67 -21.65
C ALA A 273 36.60 -22.45 -22.95
N VAL A 274 36.37 -21.18 -23.31
CA VAL A 274 35.61 -20.78 -24.50
C VAL A 274 36.40 -21.00 -25.80
N THR A 275 37.70 -20.76 -25.80
CA THR A 275 38.54 -20.80 -27.00
C THR A 275 39.12 -22.18 -27.32
N ARG A 276 39.02 -23.14 -26.39
CA ARG A 276 39.48 -24.52 -26.57
C ARG A 276 38.72 -25.26 -27.68
N SER A 277 39.40 -26.24 -28.30
CA SER A 277 38.84 -27.20 -29.26
C SER A 277 39.06 -28.64 -28.77
N PRO A 278 38.01 -29.44 -28.48
CA PRO A 278 36.60 -29.05 -28.46
C PRO A 278 36.31 -28.03 -27.34
N PRO A 279 35.24 -27.22 -27.50
CA PRO A 279 34.89 -26.23 -26.49
C PRO A 279 34.49 -26.87 -25.16
N GLN A 280 34.77 -26.15 -24.07
CA GLN A 280 34.33 -26.54 -22.74
C GLN A 280 33.32 -25.51 -22.22
N SER A 281 32.09 -25.96 -21.95
CA SER A 281 31.13 -25.10 -21.25
C SER A 281 31.56 -24.90 -19.80
N LEU A 282 31.39 -23.69 -19.28
CA LEU A 282 31.89 -23.27 -17.97
C LEU A 282 30.76 -22.77 -17.09
N LEU A 283 30.82 -23.11 -15.80
CA LEU A 283 29.89 -22.68 -14.77
C LEU A 283 30.61 -21.83 -13.72
N LEU A 284 30.25 -20.55 -13.63
CA LEU A 284 30.71 -19.62 -12.60
C LEU A 284 29.83 -19.78 -11.36
N VAL A 285 30.42 -20.30 -10.29
CA VAL A 285 29.74 -20.57 -9.01
C VAL A 285 30.15 -19.52 -7.98
N GLY A 286 29.21 -18.69 -7.54
CA GLY A 286 29.47 -17.67 -6.51
C GLY A 286 28.23 -16.91 -6.12
N ASP A 287 28.24 -16.25 -4.97
CA ASP A 287 27.05 -15.55 -4.44
C ASP A 287 26.60 -14.41 -5.35
N HIS A 288 25.36 -13.95 -5.18
CA HIS A 288 24.85 -12.79 -5.91
C HIS A 288 25.67 -11.53 -5.55
N GLY A 289 26.09 -10.74 -6.53
CA GLY A 289 26.87 -9.50 -6.31
C GLY A 289 28.40 -9.65 -6.34
N VAL A 290 28.95 -10.87 -6.36
CA VAL A 290 30.42 -11.05 -6.40
C VAL A 290 31.06 -10.63 -7.73
N GLY A 291 30.32 -10.17 -8.73
CA GLY A 291 30.86 -9.73 -10.03
C GLY A 291 31.10 -10.85 -11.06
N LYS A 292 30.27 -11.91 -11.07
CA LYS A 292 30.35 -12.99 -12.07
C LYS A 292 30.17 -12.47 -13.51
N THR A 293 29.15 -11.67 -13.75
CA THR A 293 28.88 -11.09 -15.09
C THR A 293 30.01 -10.18 -15.57
N ALA A 294 30.58 -9.37 -14.68
CA ALA A 294 31.73 -8.51 -15.00
C ALA A 294 32.96 -9.34 -15.42
N LEU A 295 33.22 -10.48 -14.76
CA LEU A 295 34.27 -11.41 -15.16
C LEU A 295 34.01 -12.00 -16.55
N VAL A 296 32.77 -12.43 -16.83
CA VAL A 296 32.39 -12.96 -18.14
C VAL A 296 32.57 -11.91 -19.23
N ARG A 297 32.10 -10.68 -19.01
CA ARG A 297 32.28 -9.57 -19.94
C ARG A 297 33.76 -9.28 -20.20
N ALA A 298 34.57 -9.16 -19.15
CA ALA A 298 36.01 -8.93 -19.28
C ALA A 298 36.73 -10.06 -20.05
N ALA A 299 36.32 -11.33 -19.88
CA ALA A 299 36.88 -12.45 -20.61
C ALA A 299 36.46 -12.48 -22.08
N LEU A 300 35.17 -12.27 -22.35
CA LEU A 300 34.63 -12.34 -23.70
C LEU A 300 35.03 -11.13 -24.55
N ASP A 301 35.32 -9.98 -23.94
CA ASP A 301 35.81 -8.78 -24.65
C ASP A 301 37.21 -9.03 -25.27
N ARG A 302 38.01 -9.95 -24.69
CA ARG A 302 39.30 -10.40 -25.25
C ARG A 302 39.17 -11.29 -26.48
N LEU A 303 37.98 -11.82 -26.79
CA LEU A 303 37.79 -12.66 -27.98
C LEU A 303 37.96 -11.82 -29.26
N PRO A 304 38.37 -12.41 -30.41
CA PRO A 304 38.35 -11.70 -31.68
C PRO A 304 36.96 -11.18 -32.06
N PRO A 305 36.83 -10.06 -32.81
CA PRO A 305 35.54 -9.46 -33.20
C PRO A 305 34.59 -10.39 -33.97
N ALA A 306 35.11 -11.46 -34.58
CA ALA A 306 34.32 -12.47 -35.28
C ALA A 306 33.48 -13.36 -34.35
N TRP A 307 33.72 -13.31 -33.03
CA TRP A 307 32.92 -14.06 -32.06
C TRP A 307 31.64 -13.31 -31.69
N ILE A 308 30.51 -13.99 -31.77
CA ILE A 308 29.21 -13.47 -31.37
C ILE A 308 28.93 -13.93 -29.94
N VAL A 309 28.52 -13.01 -29.08
CA VAL A 309 28.10 -13.31 -27.72
C VAL A 309 26.61 -13.04 -27.60
N ILE A 310 25.87 -14.05 -27.13
CA ILE A 310 24.44 -13.95 -26.87
C ILE A 310 24.16 -14.22 -25.39
N GLU A 311 23.19 -13.52 -24.85
CA GLU A 311 22.67 -13.73 -23.50
C GLU A 311 21.20 -14.14 -23.58
N ALA A 312 20.87 -15.31 -23.03
CA ALA A 312 19.50 -15.79 -22.93
C ALA A 312 19.32 -16.58 -21.64
N THR A 313 18.17 -16.37 -20.98
CA THR A 313 17.75 -17.07 -19.77
C THR A 313 16.80 -18.22 -20.12
N ALA A 314 16.52 -19.10 -19.18
CA ALA A 314 15.52 -20.15 -19.37
C ALA A 314 14.14 -19.55 -19.73
N SER A 315 13.79 -18.44 -19.10
CA SER A 315 12.54 -17.71 -19.35
C SER A 315 12.46 -17.14 -20.77
N SER A 316 13.57 -16.59 -21.31
CA SER A 316 13.56 -16.01 -22.65
C SER A 316 13.50 -17.07 -23.75
N VAL A 317 14.10 -18.24 -23.52
CA VAL A 317 13.98 -19.40 -24.42
C VAL A 317 12.54 -19.94 -24.44
N ASN A 318 11.90 -20.03 -23.27
CA ASN A 318 10.51 -20.50 -23.13
C ASN A 318 9.45 -19.49 -23.61
N ALA A 319 9.81 -18.21 -23.80
CA ALA A 319 8.85 -17.18 -24.16
C ALA A 319 8.15 -17.48 -25.49
N GLY A 320 6.82 -17.45 -25.47
CA GLY A 320 5.95 -17.69 -26.64
C GLY A 320 5.53 -19.15 -26.86
N MET A 321 6.00 -20.09 -26.04
CA MET A 321 5.67 -21.51 -26.19
C MET A 321 4.40 -21.88 -25.43
N SER A 322 3.40 -22.37 -26.16
CA SER A 322 2.09 -22.74 -25.62
C SER A 322 1.78 -24.22 -25.77
N TYR A 323 2.47 -24.92 -26.68
CA TYR A 323 2.21 -26.32 -27.02
C TYR A 323 3.36 -27.24 -26.62
N ILE A 324 3.00 -28.50 -26.34
CA ILE A 324 3.95 -29.57 -25.96
C ILE A 324 4.85 -29.88 -27.17
N GLY A 325 6.17 -29.89 -26.97
CA GLY A 325 7.18 -30.19 -28.01
C GLY A 325 7.81 -28.96 -28.68
N GLU A 326 7.23 -27.76 -28.54
CA GLU A 326 7.81 -26.54 -29.14
C GLU A 326 9.15 -26.14 -28.51
N LEU A 327 9.36 -26.47 -27.23
CA LEU A 327 10.62 -26.22 -26.53
C LEU A 327 11.77 -27.08 -27.11
N GLU A 328 11.51 -28.35 -27.38
CA GLU A 328 12.49 -29.28 -27.95
C GLU A 328 12.91 -28.81 -29.34
N GLY A 329 11.95 -28.51 -30.21
CA GLY A 329 12.23 -27.96 -31.55
C GLY A 329 12.98 -26.61 -31.50
N ARG A 330 12.71 -25.77 -30.48
CA ARG A 330 13.48 -24.53 -30.29
C ARG A 330 14.92 -24.81 -29.88
N VAL A 331 15.16 -25.76 -28.98
CA VAL A 331 16.52 -26.17 -28.59
C VAL A 331 17.28 -26.71 -29.80
N GLU A 332 16.65 -27.53 -30.63
CA GLU A 332 17.24 -28.02 -31.88
C GLU A 332 17.63 -26.88 -32.82
N GLY A 333 16.73 -25.91 -33.05
CA GLY A 333 17.03 -24.72 -33.86
C GLY A 333 18.17 -23.87 -33.28
N ILE A 334 18.25 -23.74 -31.95
CA ILE A 334 19.38 -23.06 -31.29
C ILE A 334 20.68 -23.81 -31.55
N VAL A 335 20.68 -25.13 -31.37
CA VAL A 335 21.87 -25.97 -31.56
C VAL A 335 22.35 -25.89 -33.01
N GLU A 336 21.45 -25.91 -33.98
CA GLU A 336 21.79 -25.76 -35.41
C GLU A 336 22.51 -24.45 -35.68
N GLN A 337 22.05 -23.34 -35.10
CA GLN A 337 22.67 -22.03 -35.30
C GLN A 337 24.01 -21.85 -34.59
N LEU A 338 24.27 -22.61 -33.53
CA LEU A 338 25.47 -22.49 -32.68
C LEU A 338 26.55 -23.54 -32.99
N ARG A 339 26.18 -24.73 -33.46
CA ARG A 339 27.09 -25.86 -33.66
C ARG A 339 28.22 -25.49 -34.63
N GLY A 340 29.46 -25.73 -34.21
CA GLY A 340 30.65 -25.49 -35.04
C GLY A 340 31.03 -24.01 -35.23
N ARG A 341 30.19 -23.06 -34.79
CA ARG A 341 30.35 -21.63 -35.06
C ARG A 341 30.96 -20.88 -33.87
N LYS A 342 31.51 -19.69 -34.08
CA LYS A 342 32.15 -18.83 -33.07
C LYS A 342 31.11 -18.05 -32.25
N VAL A 343 30.16 -18.76 -31.65
CA VAL A 343 29.10 -18.20 -30.82
C VAL A 343 29.27 -18.67 -29.38
N VAL A 344 29.17 -17.75 -28.43
CA VAL A 344 29.15 -18.03 -26.99
C VAL A 344 27.77 -17.66 -26.44
N TRP A 345 27.16 -18.60 -25.74
CA TRP A 345 25.92 -18.37 -25.03
C TRP A 345 26.22 -18.12 -23.54
N VAL A 346 26.03 -16.88 -23.10
CA VAL A 346 26.01 -16.51 -21.69
C VAL A 346 24.65 -16.85 -21.11
N PHE A 347 24.62 -17.71 -20.10
CA PHE A 347 23.38 -18.18 -19.47
C PHE A 347 23.31 -17.70 -18.02
N PRO A 348 22.57 -16.62 -17.73
CA PRO A 348 22.33 -16.18 -16.35
C PRO A 348 21.41 -17.16 -15.63
N ALA A 349 21.73 -17.48 -14.37
CA ALA A 349 20.91 -18.32 -13.49
C ALA A 349 20.53 -19.69 -14.10
N LEU A 350 21.54 -20.53 -14.35
CA LEU A 350 21.36 -21.86 -14.97
C LEU A 350 20.37 -22.76 -14.21
N GLU A 351 20.22 -22.58 -12.91
CA GLU A 351 19.28 -23.30 -12.06
C GLU A 351 17.82 -23.18 -12.54
N GLU A 352 17.44 -22.08 -13.19
CA GLU A 352 16.10 -21.90 -13.73
C GLU A 352 15.80 -22.89 -14.87
N ALA A 353 16.84 -23.30 -15.61
CA ALA A 353 16.71 -24.25 -16.72
C ALA A 353 16.30 -25.66 -16.26
N LEU A 354 16.50 -25.99 -14.98
CA LEU A 354 16.07 -27.26 -14.41
C LEU A 354 14.54 -27.42 -14.46
N TYR A 355 13.81 -26.33 -14.17
CA TYR A 355 12.35 -26.34 -14.04
C TYR A 355 11.64 -25.81 -15.29
N ALA A 356 12.32 -25.01 -16.09
CA ALA A 356 11.76 -24.44 -17.31
C ALA A 356 11.29 -25.53 -18.28
N GLY A 357 9.99 -25.52 -18.63
CA GLY A 357 9.40 -26.47 -19.57
C GLY A 357 8.82 -27.74 -18.93
N GLN A 358 8.94 -27.93 -17.62
CA GLN A 358 8.33 -29.07 -16.92
C GLN A 358 6.80 -28.97 -16.90
N HIS A 359 6.12 -30.10 -17.08
CA HIS A 359 4.66 -30.19 -16.95
C HIS A 359 4.26 -31.56 -16.39
N MET A 360 3.01 -31.72 -15.92
CA MET A 360 2.55 -32.96 -15.24
C MET A 360 2.83 -34.28 -15.99
N ARG A 361 2.99 -34.25 -17.32
CA ARG A 361 3.27 -35.43 -18.15
C ARG A 361 4.74 -35.67 -18.49
N SER A 362 5.65 -34.75 -18.17
CA SER A 362 7.09 -34.86 -18.45
C SER A 362 7.89 -34.05 -17.43
N PRO A 363 8.72 -34.70 -16.60
CA PRO A 363 9.56 -34.02 -15.61
C PRO A 363 10.85 -33.45 -16.20
N THR A 364 11.05 -33.52 -17.52
CA THR A 364 12.25 -33.01 -18.19
C THR A 364 12.14 -31.50 -18.41
N GLY A 365 13.18 -30.77 -18.01
CA GLY A 365 13.29 -29.33 -18.21
C GLY A 365 14.22 -28.98 -19.37
N LEU A 366 14.33 -27.68 -19.68
CA LEU A 366 15.24 -27.14 -20.69
C LEU A 366 16.68 -27.65 -20.52
N LEU A 367 17.17 -27.74 -19.28
CA LEU A 367 18.50 -28.24 -18.99
C LEU A 367 18.71 -29.65 -19.53
N ASP A 368 17.73 -30.55 -19.36
CA ASP A 368 17.82 -31.94 -19.80
C ASP A 368 17.97 -32.05 -21.33
N HIS A 369 17.36 -31.12 -22.08
CA HIS A 369 17.53 -31.01 -23.54
C HIS A 369 18.88 -30.42 -23.96
N LEU A 370 19.49 -29.56 -23.14
CA LEU A 370 20.79 -28.95 -23.45
C LEU A 370 21.98 -29.88 -23.16
N LEU A 371 21.88 -30.75 -22.13
CA LEU A 371 23.01 -31.60 -21.69
C LEU A 371 23.64 -32.45 -22.81
N PRO A 372 22.90 -33.13 -23.70
CA PRO A 372 23.50 -33.89 -24.81
C PRO A 372 24.33 -33.03 -25.78
N HIS A 373 23.91 -31.79 -25.99
CA HIS A 373 24.58 -30.85 -26.90
C HIS A 373 25.80 -30.17 -26.25
N ILE A 374 25.81 -30.08 -24.92
CA ILE A 374 27.00 -29.68 -24.15
C ILE A 374 28.03 -30.81 -24.17
N GLU A 375 27.60 -32.06 -23.96
CA GLU A 375 28.49 -33.24 -23.95
C GLU A 375 29.18 -33.47 -25.30
N SER A 376 28.46 -33.25 -26.40
CA SER A 376 29.03 -33.34 -27.76
C SER A 376 29.91 -32.13 -28.16
N GLY A 377 29.98 -31.09 -27.32
CA GLY A 377 30.70 -29.85 -27.64
C GLY A 377 30.02 -29.00 -28.72
N ALA A 378 28.75 -29.25 -29.01
CA ALA A 378 27.97 -28.46 -29.97
C ALA A 378 27.63 -27.07 -29.43
N LEU A 379 27.52 -26.92 -28.11
CA LEU A 379 27.23 -25.66 -27.43
C LEU A 379 28.42 -25.16 -26.60
N ARG A 380 28.69 -23.86 -26.69
CA ARG A 380 29.61 -23.11 -25.83
C ARG A 380 28.80 -22.26 -24.85
N ILE A 381 28.61 -22.75 -23.64
CA ILE A 381 27.84 -22.06 -22.61
C ILE A 381 28.77 -21.55 -21.52
N VAL A 382 28.66 -20.27 -21.19
CA VAL A 382 29.22 -19.68 -19.96
C VAL A 382 28.05 -19.33 -19.06
N ALA A 383 27.84 -20.15 -18.04
CA ALA A 383 26.68 -20.08 -17.17
C ALA A 383 27.04 -19.48 -15.80
N GLU A 384 26.10 -18.76 -15.19
CA GLU A 384 26.22 -18.23 -13.84
C GLU A 384 25.25 -18.95 -12.89
N VAL A 385 25.71 -19.26 -11.68
CA VAL A 385 24.89 -19.90 -10.64
C VAL A 385 25.33 -19.44 -9.24
N SER A 386 24.38 -19.38 -8.29
CA SER A 386 24.73 -19.16 -6.88
C SER A 386 25.35 -20.41 -6.24
N ARG A 387 26.04 -20.28 -5.11
CA ARG A 387 26.62 -21.46 -4.43
C ARG A 387 25.54 -22.45 -3.98
N ALA A 388 24.48 -21.94 -3.35
CA ALA A 388 23.35 -22.75 -2.90
C ALA A 388 22.62 -23.41 -4.08
N ALA A 389 22.38 -22.65 -5.15
CA ALA A 389 21.72 -23.20 -6.34
C ALA A 389 22.57 -24.25 -7.04
N TYR A 390 23.90 -24.11 -7.05
CA TYR A 390 24.80 -25.13 -7.61
C TYR A 390 24.72 -26.45 -6.84
N GLU A 391 24.71 -26.40 -5.50
CA GLU A 391 24.61 -27.58 -4.65
C GLU A 391 23.29 -28.32 -4.91
N ALA A 392 22.17 -27.58 -4.99
CA ALA A 392 20.87 -28.14 -5.35
C ALA A 392 20.84 -28.71 -6.78
N LEU A 393 21.41 -27.98 -7.75
CA LEU A 393 21.47 -28.38 -9.15
C LEU A 393 22.23 -29.69 -9.34
N VAL A 394 23.37 -29.86 -8.67
CA VAL A 394 24.18 -31.09 -8.74
C VAL A 394 23.50 -32.26 -8.02
N ALA A 395 22.78 -32.00 -6.93
CA ALA A 395 22.01 -33.03 -6.23
C ALA A 395 20.91 -33.61 -7.15
N GLU A 396 20.20 -32.76 -7.89
CA GLU A 396 19.14 -33.16 -8.82
C GLU A 396 19.67 -33.70 -10.16
N ARG A 397 20.78 -33.14 -10.67
CA ARG A 397 21.40 -33.51 -11.95
C ARG A 397 22.93 -33.64 -11.83
N PRO A 398 23.43 -34.79 -11.35
CA PRO A 398 24.87 -35.01 -11.15
C PRO A 398 25.73 -34.81 -12.41
N ARG A 399 25.17 -35.03 -13.61
CA ARG A 399 25.85 -34.84 -14.89
C ARG A 399 26.34 -33.40 -15.12
N VAL A 400 25.72 -32.40 -14.49
CA VAL A 400 26.16 -31.00 -14.60
C VAL A 400 27.59 -30.83 -14.10
N ALA A 401 27.95 -31.51 -12.99
CA ALA A 401 29.29 -31.41 -12.39
C ALA A 401 30.40 -32.01 -13.28
N THR A 402 30.05 -32.92 -14.20
CA THR A 402 31.01 -33.56 -15.11
C THR A 402 31.08 -32.88 -16.48
N LEU A 403 29.97 -32.29 -16.94
CA LEU A 403 29.88 -31.69 -18.28
C LEU A 403 30.33 -30.22 -18.31
N PHE A 404 30.21 -29.49 -17.20
CA PHE A 404 30.70 -28.12 -17.09
C PHE A 404 32.06 -28.08 -16.38
N GLY A 405 32.98 -27.28 -16.91
CA GLY A 405 34.09 -26.77 -16.10
C GLY A 405 33.56 -25.87 -14.98
N ARG A 406 34.21 -25.83 -13.82
CA ARG A 406 33.79 -25.02 -12.68
C ARG A 406 34.79 -23.93 -12.38
N ALA A 407 34.33 -22.69 -12.29
CA ALA A 407 35.08 -21.55 -11.78
C ALA A 407 34.40 -21.02 -10.52
N SER A 408 35.06 -21.10 -9.36
CA SER A 408 34.51 -20.59 -8.10
C SER A 408 34.85 -19.11 -7.94
N VAL A 409 33.84 -18.28 -7.68
CA VAL A 409 33.99 -16.84 -7.51
C VAL A 409 33.67 -16.46 -6.08
N ARG A 410 34.69 -16.10 -5.31
CA ARG A 410 34.56 -15.71 -3.90
C ARG A 410 34.35 -14.20 -3.76
N PRO A 411 33.65 -13.71 -2.71
CA PRO A 411 33.59 -12.29 -2.39
C PRO A 411 34.99 -11.70 -2.25
N LEU A 412 35.16 -10.45 -2.70
CA LEU A 412 36.44 -9.75 -2.56
C LEU A 412 36.69 -9.35 -1.09
N GLY A 413 37.97 -9.26 -0.73
CA GLY A 413 38.38 -8.64 0.53
C GLY A 413 38.11 -7.13 0.51
N GLU A 414 38.21 -6.49 1.68
CA GLU A 414 37.92 -5.06 1.86
C GLU A 414 38.74 -4.17 0.91
N THR A 415 40.07 -4.32 0.88
CA THR A 415 40.96 -3.48 0.06
C THR A 415 40.64 -3.57 -1.44
N ASP A 416 40.44 -4.78 -1.95
CA ASP A 416 40.09 -4.99 -3.37
C ASP A 416 38.69 -4.47 -3.69
N THR A 417 37.76 -4.61 -2.75
CA THR A 417 36.38 -4.13 -2.90
C THR A 417 36.33 -2.61 -2.98
N ILE A 418 37.03 -1.92 -2.09
CA ILE A 418 37.15 -0.46 -2.10
C ILE A 418 37.80 0.01 -3.40
N ALA A 419 38.84 -0.68 -3.90
CA ALA A 419 39.48 -0.36 -5.17
C ALA A 419 38.52 -0.49 -6.36
N VAL A 420 37.72 -1.57 -6.41
CA VAL A 420 36.70 -1.77 -7.45
C VAL A 420 35.61 -0.71 -7.37
N ALA A 421 35.15 -0.37 -6.17
CA ALA A 421 34.12 0.64 -5.96
C ALA A 421 34.60 2.05 -6.35
N ARG A 422 35.83 2.41 -5.98
CA ARG A 422 36.45 3.68 -6.40
C ARG A 422 36.59 3.76 -7.91
N HIS A 423 37.08 2.71 -8.55
CA HIS A 423 37.19 2.65 -10.02
C HIS A 423 35.83 2.85 -10.70
N ALA A 424 34.76 2.26 -10.15
CA ALA A 424 33.40 2.42 -10.67
C ALA A 424 32.87 3.85 -10.55
N LEU A 425 33.27 4.60 -9.51
CA LEU A 425 32.94 6.02 -9.36
C LEU A 425 33.77 6.88 -10.33
N GLU A 426 35.10 6.75 -10.31
CA GLU A 426 36.04 7.56 -11.11
C GLU A 426 35.79 7.46 -12.63
N HIS A 427 35.33 6.30 -13.08
CA HIS A 427 35.09 6.04 -14.51
C HIS A 427 33.59 5.94 -14.84
N GLY A 428 32.72 6.25 -13.88
CA GLY A 428 31.28 6.28 -14.05
C GLY A 428 30.82 7.43 -14.95
N ALA A 429 29.52 7.52 -15.19
CA ALA A 429 28.93 8.62 -15.94
C ALA A 429 28.77 9.91 -15.10
N LEU A 430 28.89 9.79 -13.78
CA LEU A 430 28.69 10.86 -12.80
C LEU A 430 30.05 11.30 -12.28
N ASP A 431 30.31 12.61 -12.36
CA ASP A 431 31.55 13.25 -11.90
C ASP A 431 31.47 13.52 -10.40
N VAL A 432 31.53 12.45 -9.60
CA VAL A 432 31.42 12.52 -8.13
C VAL A 432 32.52 11.69 -7.48
N ASP A 433 33.32 12.33 -6.64
CA ASP A 433 34.42 11.71 -5.91
C ASP A 433 34.03 11.25 -4.51
N ALA A 434 34.81 10.34 -3.92
CA ALA A 434 34.67 9.91 -2.54
C ALA A 434 36.04 9.77 -1.87
N SER A 435 36.19 10.24 -0.63
CA SER A 435 37.45 10.09 0.11
C SER A 435 37.69 8.63 0.52
N PRO A 436 38.95 8.22 0.77
CA PRO A 436 39.26 6.86 1.24
C PRO A 436 38.53 6.50 2.54
N GLU A 437 38.35 7.45 3.45
CA GLU A 437 37.63 7.26 4.72
C GLU A 437 36.14 6.97 4.46
N VAL A 438 35.48 7.77 3.60
CA VAL A 438 34.08 7.56 3.23
C VAL A 438 33.87 6.21 2.55
N LEU A 439 34.79 5.78 1.68
CA LEU A 439 34.73 4.47 1.04
C LEU A 439 34.86 3.32 2.04
N SER A 440 35.72 3.47 3.06
CA SER A 440 35.89 2.49 4.14
C SER A 440 34.64 2.39 5.00
N GLU A 441 34.08 3.52 5.43
CA GLU A 441 32.82 3.56 6.19
C GLU A 441 31.64 3.00 5.37
N SER A 442 31.59 3.34 4.08
CA SER A 442 30.58 2.80 3.16
C SER A 442 30.68 1.29 3.00
N PHE A 443 31.90 0.72 3.01
CA PHE A 443 32.10 -0.73 2.99
C PHE A 443 31.51 -1.39 4.23
N GLU A 444 31.76 -0.83 5.41
CA GLU A 444 31.19 -1.32 6.68
C GLU A 444 29.65 -1.23 6.66
N PHE A 445 29.09 -0.08 6.27
CA PHE A 445 27.64 0.08 6.17
C PHE A 445 27.00 -0.84 5.12
N ALA A 446 27.63 -1.03 3.97
CA ALA A 446 27.16 -1.98 2.97
C ALA A 446 27.21 -3.43 3.47
N GLY A 447 28.23 -3.78 4.27
CA GLY A 447 28.32 -5.08 4.93
C GLY A 447 27.22 -5.30 5.96
N GLN A 448 26.92 -4.28 6.77
CA GLN A 448 25.94 -4.34 7.85
C GLN A 448 24.49 -4.29 7.34
N PHE A 449 24.17 -3.37 6.43
CA PHE A 449 22.79 -3.10 6.02
C PHE A 449 22.42 -3.76 4.69
N LEU A 450 23.39 -4.02 3.80
CA LEU A 450 23.17 -4.53 2.42
C LEU A 450 23.66 -5.97 2.18
N VAL A 451 23.58 -6.84 3.18
CA VAL A 451 23.84 -8.31 3.18
C VAL A 451 23.19 -9.17 2.05
N GLY A 452 22.34 -8.60 1.18
CA GLY A 452 21.59 -9.30 0.14
C GLY A 452 22.38 -9.42 -1.16
N ALA A 453 23.48 -8.68 -1.27
CA ALA A 453 24.51 -8.85 -2.27
C ALA A 453 25.86 -8.99 -1.56
N ALA A 454 26.71 -9.87 -2.08
CA ALA A 454 28.08 -10.02 -1.63
C ALA A 454 28.98 -8.92 -2.20
N GLN A 455 30.14 -8.73 -1.59
CA GLN A 455 31.17 -7.81 -2.05
C GLN A 455 31.76 -8.26 -3.40
N PRO A 456 32.02 -7.34 -4.35
CA PRO A 456 31.95 -5.87 -4.20
C PRO A 456 30.57 -5.26 -4.53
N GLY A 457 29.59 -6.06 -4.97
CA GLY A 457 28.36 -5.56 -5.59
C GLY A 457 27.45 -4.75 -4.66
N ASN A 458 27.39 -5.06 -3.36
CA ASN A 458 26.65 -4.26 -2.38
C ASN A 458 27.25 -2.85 -2.22
N LEU A 459 28.57 -2.72 -2.10
CA LEU A 459 29.24 -1.43 -1.98
C LEU A 459 29.08 -0.59 -3.27
N VAL A 460 29.36 -1.18 -4.42
CA VAL A 460 29.25 -0.48 -5.73
C VAL A 460 27.83 0.06 -5.93
N ARG A 461 26.80 -0.75 -5.63
CA ARG A 461 25.41 -0.32 -5.76
C ARG A 461 25.04 0.80 -4.79
N LEU A 462 25.53 0.75 -3.55
CA LEU A 462 25.29 1.80 -2.56
C LEU A 462 25.90 3.13 -3.01
N LEU A 463 27.17 3.09 -3.41
CA LEU A 463 27.88 4.28 -3.84
C LEU A 463 27.33 4.85 -5.13
N HIS A 464 26.91 4.02 -6.09
CA HIS A 464 26.27 4.50 -7.31
C HIS A 464 24.94 5.20 -7.02
N ALA A 465 24.08 4.60 -6.19
CA ALA A 465 22.82 5.24 -5.77
C ALA A 465 23.07 6.53 -4.97
N THR A 466 24.14 6.56 -4.17
CA THR A 466 24.54 7.76 -3.42
C THR A 466 25.06 8.84 -4.38
N ALA A 467 25.88 8.49 -5.36
CA ALA A 467 26.41 9.40 -6.38
C ALA A 467 25.29 10.01 -7.23
N GLU A 468 24.30 9.20 -7.65
CA GLU A 468 23.10 9.69 -8.38
C GLU A 468 22.38 10.78 -7.57
N ARG A 469 22.12 10.50 -6.28
CA ARG A 469 21.48 11.45 -5.37
C ARG A 469 22.31 12.72 -5.15
N VAL A 470 23.61 12.58 -4.88
CA VAL A 470 24.55 13.69 -4.63
C VAL A 470 24.68 14.57 -5.87
N ALA A 471 24.74 13.97 -7.06
CA ALA A 471 24.75 14.69 -8.34
C ALA A 471 23.44 15.45 -8.60
N GLU A 472 22.28 14.88 -8.26
CA GLU A 472 20.99 15.59 -8.32
C GLU A 472 20.94 16.81 -7.39
N GLU A 473 21.62 16.74 -6.24
CA GLU A 473 21.79 17.85 -5.30
C GLU A 473 22.86 18.87 -5.74
N GLY A 474 23.59 18.60 -6.83
CA GLY A 474 24.63 19.48 -7.37
C GLY A 474 25.95 19.47 -6.60
N LYS A 475 26.21 18.41 -5.83
CA LYS A 475 27.47 18.20 -5.10
C LYS A 475 28.44 17.37 -5.96
N GLU A 476 29.75 17.61 -5.78
CA GLU A 476 30.83 16.94 -6.51
C GLU A 476 31.55 15.85 -5.67
N ALA A 477 31.20 15.71 -4.38
CA ALA A 477 31.82 14.74 -3.49
C ALA A 477 30.77 14.06 -2.59
N ILE A 478 30.95 12.75 -2.36
CA ILE A 478 30.16 11.95 -1.43
C ILE A 478 30.70 12.12 -0.01
N GLU A 479 29.82 12.49 0.92
CA GLU A 479 30.10 12.45 2.36
C GLU A 479 29.41 11.24 3.02
N THR A 480 29.90 10.84 4.20
CA THR A 480 29.29 9.77 5.01
C THR A 480 27.80 10.01 5.27
N ALA A 481 27.41 11.27 5.48
CA ALA A 481 26.02 11.66 5.68
C ALA A 481 25.13 11.35 4.46
N ASP A 482 25.67 11.49 3.25
CA ASP A 482 24.94 11.20 2.01
C ASP A 482 24.72 9.69 1.84
N VAL A 483 25.72 8.88 2.21
CA VAL A 483 25.62 7.41 2.22
C VAL A 483 24.55 6.95 3.21
N LEU A 484 24.56 7.51 4.43
CA LEU A 484 23.55 7.22 5.45
C LEU A 484 22.15 7.67 5.02
N ALA A 485 22.02 8.83 4.36
CA ALA A 485 20.75 9.30 3.80
C ALA A 485 20.21 8.36 2.70
N THR A 486 21.11 7.85 1.85
CA THR A 486 20.77 6.87 0.82
C THR A 486 20.31 5.56 1.43
N LEU A 487 21.00 5.07 2.46
CA LEU A 487 20.59 3.88 3.23
C LEU A 487 19.26 4.09 3.94
N ALA A 488 19.04 5.23 4.59
CA ALA A 488 17.78 5.57 5.25
C ALA A 488 16.61 5.56 4.26
N SER A 489 16.81 6.16 3.08
CA SER A 489 15.79 6.17 2.02
C SER A 489 15.50 4.78 1.47
N ALA A 490 16.52 3.94 1.29
CA ALA A 490 16.36 2.60 0.74
C ALA A 490 15.73 1.61 1.75
N SER A 491 16.17 1.68 3.01
CA SER A 491 15.73 0.77 4.08
C SER A 491 14.47 1.24 4.80
N GLY A 492 14.19 2.54 4.83
CA GLY A 492 13.20 3.16 5.70
C GLY A 492 13.67 3.33 7.16
N LEU A 493 14.88 2.87 7.51
CA LEU A 493 15.44 3.03 8.85
C LEU A 493 15.66 4.50 9.18
N PRO A 494 15.23 4.97 10.36
CA PRO A 494 15.57 6.31 10.83
C PRO A 494 17.07 6.54 10.81
N LEU A 495 17.50 7.73 10.35
CA LEU A 495 18.91 8.13 10.40
C LEU A 495 19.51 7.98 11.79
N SER A 496 18.74 8.32 12.83
CA SER A 496 19.13 8.13 14.23
C SER A 496 19.37 6.68 14.64
N LEU A 497 18.94 5.68 13.85
CA LEU A 497 19.31 4.27 14.03
C LEU A 497 20.53 3.86 13.21
N LEU A 498 20.73 4.46 12.04
CA LEU A 498 21.82 4.12 11.11
C LEU A 498 23.13 4.83 11.47
N ASP A 499 23.08 6.10 11.84
CA ASP A 499 24.26 6.92 12.11
C ASP A 499 24.87 6.55 13.47
N PRO A 500 26.07 5.94 13.54
CA PRO A 500 26.67 5.54 14.82
C PRO A 500 27.02 6.73 15.74
N THR A 501 27.14 7.94 15.18
CA THR A 501 27.50 9.15 15.93
C THR A 501 26.30 9.83 16.59
N GLU A 502 25.08 9.62 16.06
CA GLU A 502 23.86 10.22 16.60
C GLU A 502 23.33 9.45 17.81
N ARG A 503 22.95 10.16 18.88
CA ARG A 503 22.38 9.55 20.09
C ARG A 503 20.90 9.22 19.89
N LEU A 504 20.50 7.99 20.21
CA LEU A 504 19.09 7.60 20.24
C LEU A 504 18.50 7.86 21.64
N HIS A 505 17.50 8.75 21.71
CA HIS A 505 16.78 9.03 22.96
C HIS A 505 15.70 7.98 23.23
N LEU A 506 16.01 6.97 24.05
CA LEU A 506 15.09 5.87 24.36
C LEU A 506 13.74 6.34 24.95
N ASP A 507 13.72 7.42 25.74
CA ASP A 507 12.47 8.00 26.26
C ASP A 507 11.52 8.48 25.16
N ARG A 508 12.08 9.00 24.05
CA ARG A 508 11.26 9.40 22.89
C ARG A 508 10.73 8.18 22.13
N VAL A 509 11.55 7.14 22.01
CA VAL A 509 11.13 5.85 21.40
C VAL A 509 9.99 5.25 22.20
N ARG A 510 10.14 5.17 23.52
CA ARG A 510 9.09 4.73 24.45
C ARG A 510 7.81 5.54 24.29
N ALA A 511 7.91 6.86 24.36
CA ALA A 511 6.74 7.75 24.23
C ALA A 511 6.00 7.55 22.89
N PHE A 512 6.73 7.30 21.79
CA PHE A 512 6.11 6.99 20.49
C PHE A 512 5.22 5.74 20.56
N PHE A 513 5.71 4.66 21.19
CA PHE A 513 4.92 3.44 21.33
C PHE A 513 3.78 3.58 22.34
N GLU A 514 3.99 4.24 23.48
CA GLU A 514 2.97 4.43 24.53
C GLU A 514 1.79 5.30 24.08
N GLN A 515 2.03 6.28 23.20
CA GLN A 515 0.94 7.05 22.56
C GLN A 515 0.04 6.17 21.68
N ARG A 516 0.56 5.05 21.17
CA ARG A 516 -0.13 4.18 20.23
C ARG A 516 -0.72 2.93 20.87
N VAL A 517 0.01 2.33 21.79
CA VAL A 517 -0.28 1.05 22.42
C VAL A 517 -0.53 1.29 23.90
N LEU A 518 -1.80 1.21 24.30
CA LEU A 518 -2.22 1.47 25.66
C LEU A 518 -2.08 0.22 26.54
N GLY A 519 -1.64 0.39 27.79
CA GLY A 519 -1.71 -0.65 28.82
C GLY A 519 -0.79 -1.86 28.64
N GLN A 520 0.23 -1.78 27.79
CA GLN A 520 1.18 -2.89 27.52
C GLN A 520 2.65 -2.47 27.69
N PRO A 521 3.08 -2.01 28.89
CA PRO A 521 4.43 -1.49 29.10
C PRO A 521 5.51 -2.55 28.84
N GLU A 522 5.29 -3.81 29.18
CA GLU A 522 6.27 -4.89 28.94
C GLU A 522 6.54 -5.12 27.45
N ALA A 523 5.52 -4.95 26.60
CA ALA A 523 5.68 -5.06 25.16
C ALA A 523 6.46 -3.87 24.59
N VAL A 524 6.25 -2.68 25.14
CA VAL A 524 7.01 -1.48 24.76
C VAL A 524 8.48 -1.63 25.16
N GLU A 525 8.76 -2.05 26.40
CA GLU A 525 10.13 -2.27 26.89
C GLU A 525 10.89 -3.28 26.02
N ALA A 526 10.27 -4.43 25.72
CA ALA A 526 10.86 -5.46 24.86
C ALA A 526 11.32 -4.91 23.50
N LEU A 527 10.52 -4.03 22.90
CA LEU A 527 10.87 -3.40 21.62
C LEU A 527 11.93 -2.30 21.78
N VAL A 528 11.85 -1.48 22.83
CA VAL A 528 12.84 -0.43 23.12
C VAL A 528 14.22 -1.05 23.33
N ASP A 529 14.32 -2.11 24.13
CA ASP A 529 15.56 -2.85 24.37
C ASP A 529 16.12 -3.43 23.07
N ARG A 530 15.26 -3.98 22.22
CA ARG A 530 15.69 -4.51 20.93
C ARG A 530 16.18 -3.42 19.99
N ILE A 531 15.49 -2.29 19.91
CA ILE A 531 15.91 -1.13 19.11
C ILE A 531 17.27 -0.61 19.61
N ALA A 532 17.49 -0.57 20.92
CA ALA A 532 18.77 -0.21 21.51
C ALA A 532 19.89 -1.18 21.10
N MET A 533 19.64 -2.49 21.12
CA MET A 533 20.61 -3.50 20.65
C MET A 533 20.94 -3.36 19.16
N VAL A 534 19.93 -3.08 18.31
CA VAL A 534 20.13 -2.83 16.88
C VAL A 534 20.98 -1.57 16.66
N LYS A 535 20.66 -0.48 17.36
CA LYS A 535 21.44 0.77 17.32
C LYS A 535 22.89 0.58 17.76
N ALA A 536 23.11 -0.26 18.77
CA ALA A 536 24.45 -0.58 19.27
C ALA A 536 25.21 -1.60 18.42
N GLY A 537 24.59 -2.19 17.38
CA GLY A 537 25.20 -3.23 16.56
C GLY A 537 25.48 -4.53 17.31
N LEU A 538 24.74 -4.81 18.40
CA LEU A 538 24.96 -5.97 19.27
C LEU A 538 24.10 -7.19 18.91
N THR A 539 23.33 -7.11 17.83
CA THR A 539 22.50 -8.20 17.32
C THR A 539 23.30 -9.17 16.43
N ASP A 540 22.91 -10.44 16.43
CA ASP A 540 23.49 -11.45 15.51
C ASP A 540 23.14 -11.12 14.05
N PRO A 541 24.13 -10.87 13.16
CA PRO A 541 23.88 -10.50 11.77
C PRO A 541 23.39 -11.66 10.89
N THR A 542 23.41 -12.90 11.38
CA THR A 542 22.90 -14.07 10.65
C THR A 542 21.43 -14.37 10.93
N ARG A 543 20.83 -13.75 11.94
CA ARG A 543 19.44 -13.97 12.37
C ARG A 543 18.56 -12.75 12.04
N PRO A 544 17.22 -12.89 12.07
CA PRO A 544 16.32 -11.73 12.02
C PRO A 544 16.64 -10.71 13.11
N LEU A 545 16.35 -9.42 12.85
CA LEU A 545 16.64 -8.33 13.80
C LEU A 545 16.00 -8.57 15.17
N GLY A 546 14.84 -9.21 15.20
CA GLY A 546 14.25 -9.74 16.42
C GLY A 546 13.09 -10.69 16.11
N VAL A 547 12.89 -11.70 16.96
CA VAL A 547 11.83 -12.69 16.87
C VAL A 547 11.03 -12.72 18.18
N PHE A 548 9.84 -12.12 18.15
CA PHE A 548 8.99 -11.96 19.33
C PHE A 548 7.77 -12.87 19.27
N LEU A 549 7.31 -13.36 20.42
CA LEU A 549 6.00 -14.00 20.55
C LEU A 549 5.12 -13.21 21.50
N PHE A 550 4.05 -12.63 20.97
CA PHE A 550 3.06 -11.85 21.71
C PHE A 550 1.84 -12.70 22.05
N VAL A 551 1.62 -12.93 23.34
CA VAL A 551 0.63 -13.88 23.84
C VAL A 551 -0.40 -13.17 24.68
N GLY A 552 -1.69 -13.40 24.43
CA GLY A 552 -2.74 -12.85 25.27
C GLY A 552 -4.10 -12.85 24.58
N PRO A 553 -5.14 -12.27 25.19
CA PRO A 553 -6.48 -12.20 24.60
C PRO A 553 -6.53 -11.49 23.24
N THR A 554 -7.60 -11.71 22.48
CA THR A 554 -7.83 -10.97 21.24
C THR A 554 -8.13 -9.50 21.54
N GLY A 555 -7.65 -8.59 20.68
CA GLY A 555 -8.00 -7.18 20.80
C GLY A 555 -7.26 -6.40 21.89
N THR A 556 -6.14 -6.90 22.41
CA THR A 556 -5.26 -6.24 23.42
C THR A 556 -4.14 -5.38 22.81
N GLY A 557 -4.06 -5.29 21.48
CA GLY A 557 -3.09 -4.42 20.78
C GLY A 557 -1.89 -5.12 20.13
N LYS A 558 -1.80 -6.46 20.14
CA LYS A 558 -0.71 -7.25 19.52
C LYS A 558 -0.39 -6.84 18.06
N THR A 559 -1.42 -6.65 17.24
CA THR A 559 -1.25 -6.21 15.84
C THR A 559 -0.94 -4.71 15.73
N GLU A 560 -1.42 -3.89 16.68
CA GLU A 560 -1.19 -2.44 16.65
C GLU A 560 0.26 -2.09 16.98
N ILE A 561 0.86 -2.80 17.95
CA ILE A 561 2.27 -2.62 18.26
C ILE A 561 3.18 -3.04 17.09
N ALA A 562 2.82 -4.08 16.33
CA ALA A 562 3.55 -4.49 15.13
C ALA A 562 3.49 -3.43 14.01
N LYS A 563 2.32 -2.79 13.83
CA LYS A 563 2.16 -1.65 12.92
C LYS A 563 2.97 -0.44 13.37
N ALA A 564 2.93 -0.12 14.65
CA ALA A 564 3.71 0.97 15.23
C ALA A 564 5.21 0.73 15.03
N LEU A 565 5.67 -0.51 15.20
CA LEU A 565 7.06 -0.87 14.97
C LEU A 565 7.47 -0.72 13.50
N ALA A 566 6.62 -1.15 12.57
CA ALA A 566 6.88 -0.98 11.14
C ALA A 566 6.98 0.50 10.74
N GLU A 567 6.11 1.35 11.31
CA GLU A 567 6.15 2.79 11.08
C GLU A 567 7.39 3.45 11.70
N PHE A 568 7.77 3.06 12.92
CA PHE A 568 8.95 3.58 13.58
C PHE A 568 10.24 3.16 12.87
N LEU A 569 10.41 1.86 12.59
CA LEU A 569 11.64 1.32 12.03
C LEU A 569 11.76 1.52 10.53
N PHE A 570 10.67 1.55 9.77
CA PHE A 570 10.74 1.54 8.31
C PHE A 570 9.97 2.70 7.67
N GLY A 571 9.56 3.68 8.49
CA GLY A 571 8.88 4.91 8.08
C GLY A 571 7.42 4.75 7.66
N SER A 572 6.91 3.52 7.54
CA SER A 572 5.53 3.28 7.08
C SER A 572 4.95 1.99 7.65
N ALA A 573 3.67 2.03 8.07
CA ALA A 573 2.91 0.85 8.43
C ALA A 573 2.70 -0.13 7.25
N SER A 574 2.89 0.30 6.00
CA SER A 574 2.85 -0.58 4.81
C SER A 574 4.04 -1.55 4.74
N ARG A 575 5.09 -1.32 5.53
CA ARG A 575 6.23 -2.23 5.70
C ARG A 575 5.91 -3.40 6.63
N LEU A 576 4.63 -3.56 7.02
CA LEU A 576 4.13 -4.72 7.75
C LEU A 576 3.63 -5.79 6.76
N ILE A 577 4.35 -6.91 6.67
CA ILE A 577 3.90 -8.12 5.96
C ILE A 577 3.10 -8.95 6.96
N ARG A 578 1.78 -9.07 6.76
CA ARG A 578 0.90 -9.83 7.67
C ARG A 578 0.45 -11.13 7.03
N LEU A 579 0.60 -12.23 7.77
CA LEU A 579 0.12 -13.55 7.41
C LEU A 579 -0.80 -14.08 8.51
N ASP A 580 -2.01 -14.50 8.15
CA ASP A 580 -2.94 -15.15 9.07
C ASP A 580 -2.70 -16.65 9.08
N MET A 581 -2.14 -17.19 10.16
CA MET A 581 -1.81 -18.62 10.27
C MET A 581 -3.04 -19.53 10.33
N SER A 582 -4.24 -18.96 10.52
CA SER A 582 -5.49 -19.70 10.36
C SER A 582 -5.71 -20.17 8.92
N GLU A 583 -5.13 -19.51 7.92
CA GLU A 583 -5.19 -19.95 6.51
C GLU A 583 -4.22 -21.10 6.22
N PHE A 584 -3.32 -21.41 7.16
CA PHE A 584 -2.20 -22.33 6.98
C PHE A 584 -2.29 -23.57 7.89
N GLN A 585 -3.51 -24.04 8.13
CA GLN A 585 -3.80 -25.18 9.02
C GLN A 585 -3.48 -26.55 8.39
N THR A 586 -3.36 -26.63 7.06
CA THR A 586 -3.09 -27.91 6.37
C THR A 586 -1.65 -27.99 5.86
N PRO A 587 -1.03 -29.18 5.78
CA PRO A 587 0.33 -29.33 5.25
C PRO A 587 0.52 -28.78 3.83
N GLU A 588 -0.50 -28.88 2.97
CA GLU A 588 -0.45 -28.41 1.57
C GLU A 588 -0.35 -26.89 1.48
N SER A 589 -0.76 -26.15 2.52
CA SER A 589 -0.65 -24.69 2.57
C SER A 589 0.79 -24.20 2.63
N LEU A 590 1.76 -25.07 2.96
CA LEU A 590 3.19 -24.79 2.86
C LEU A 590 3.58 -24.35 1.45
N GLU A 591 2.99 -24.98 0.41
CA GLU A 591 3.27 -24.61 -0.97
C GLU A 591 2.86 -23.17 -1.28
N ARG A 592 1.85 -22.61 -0.60
CA ARG A 592 1.43 -21.20 -0.78
C ARG A 592 2.45 -20.21 -0.20
N LEU A 593 3.20 -20.60 0.84
CA LEU A 593 4.29 -19.78 1.38
C LEU A 593 5.54 -19.84 0.49
N LEU A 594 5.76 -20.99 -0.16
CA LEU A 594 6.93 -21.28 -0.97
C LEU A 594 6.74 -21.08 -2.48
N SER A 595 5.54 -20.77 -2.97
CA SER A 595 5.28 -20.58 -4.40
C SER A 595 5.40 -19.12 -4.81
N ASP A 596 6.04 -18.86 -5.94
CA ASP A 596 6.10 -17.57 -6.60
C ASP A 596 5.12 -17.55 -7.77
N THR A 597 3.81 -17.69 -7.50
CA THR A 597 2.82 -17.77 -8.58
C THR A 597 2.27 -16.39 -8.93
N SER A 598 2.78 -15.87 -10.04
CA SER A 598 2.28 -14.71 -10.81
C SER A 598 0.92 -14.95 -11.50
N LEU A 599 0.10 -15.87 -10.98
CA LEU A 599 -1.20 -16.24 -11.56
C LEU A 599 -2.26 -16.38 -10.46
N GLU A 600 -3.14 -15.37 -10.40
CA GLU A 600 -4.56 -15.42 -9.97
C GLU A 600 -4.94 -15.84 -8.52
N ALA A 601 -4.02 -15.87 -7.55
CA ALA A 601 -4.41 -15.94 -6.13
C ALA A 601 -4.20 -14.59 -5.42
N GLN A 602 -5.24 -14.09 -4.76
CA GLN A 602 -5.21 -12.85 -3.97
C GLN A 602 -4.34 -13.05 -2.71
N GLY A 603 -3.03 -12.81 -2.84
CA GLY A 603 -2.08 -12.78 -1.73
C GLY A 603 -0.64 -12.87 -2.24
N ALA A 604 0.17 -11.85 -1.97
CA ALA A 604 1.59 -11.92 -2.32
C ALA A 604 2.28 -12.98 -1.44
N PRO A 605 2.98 -13.97 -2.02
CA PRO A 605 3.72 -14.98 -1.27
C PRO A 605 4.73 -14.34 -0.30
N LEU A 606 4.97 -14.98 0.85
CA LEU A 606 5.91 -14.48 1.87
C LEU A 606 7.31 -14.21 1.28
N ILE A 607 7.82 -15.17 0.49
CA ILE A 607 9.14 -15.06 -0.15
C ILE A 607 9.18 -13.86 -1.11
N ALA A 608 8.16 -13.70 -1.96
CA ALA A 608 8.09 -12.57 -2.90
C ALA A 608 8.02 -11.22 -2.18
N SER A 609 7.22 -11.15 -1.10
CA SER A 609 7.04 -9.93 -0.30
C SER A 609 8.34 -9.51 0.39
N VAL A 610 9.05 -10.45 1.02
CA VAL A 610 10.32 -10.17 1.70
C VAL A 610 11.45 -9.89 0.70
N ARG A 611 11.46 -10.54 -0.47
CA ARG A 611 12.42 -10.21 -1.54
C ARG A 611 12.21 -8.80 -2.09
N LYS A 612 10.96 -8.38 -2.22
CA LYS A 612 10.61 -7.02 -2.66
C LYS A 612 10.97 -5.99 -1.60
N ASP A 613 10.61 -6.26 -0.35
CA ASP A 613 10.74 -5.34 0.78
C ASP A 613 11.45 -6.04 1.96
N PRO A 614 12.79 -6.19 1.90
CA PRO A 614 13.55 -6.97 2.89
C PRO A 614 13.66 -6.27 4.25
N PHE A 615 13.45 -4.96 4.30
CA PHE A 615 13.33 -4.18 5.54
C PHE A 615 11.84 -4.08 5.90
N SER A 616 11.36 -5.04 6.69
CA SER A 616 9.93 -5.14 7.02
C SER A 616 9.69 -5.75 8.40
N VAL A 617 8.49 -5.55 8.92
CA VAL A 617 7.99 -6.31 10.07
C VAL A 617 7.14 -7.46 9.52
N VAL A 618 7.46 -8.69 9.88
CA VAL A 618 6.69 -9.88 9.49
C VAL A 618 5.80 -10.29 10.66
N LEU A 619 4.50 -10.13 10.51
CA LEU A 619 3.51 -10.51 11.51
C LEU A 619 2.86 -11.86 11.17
N LEU A 620 3.14 -12.87 11.98
CA LEU A 620 2.54 -14.19 11.93
C LEU A 620 1.40 -14.25 12.96
N ASP A 621 0.18 -14.01 12.50
CA ASP A 621 -1.02 -13.90 13.34
C ASP A 621 -1.56 -15.29 13.71
N GLU A 622 -1.94 -15.51 14.97
CA GLU A 622 -2.50 -16.79 15.49
C GLU A 622 -1.65 -18.04 15.18
N PHE A 623 -0.34 -17.97 15.43
CA PHE A 623 0.63 -18.98 15.01
C PHE A 623 0.36 -20.39 15.55
N GLU A 624 -0.29 -20.52 16.70
CA GLU A 624 -0.65 -21.83 17.27
C GLU A 624 -1.51 -22.70 16.36
N LYS A 625 -2.18 -22.10 15.36
CA LYS A 625 -3.06 -22.80 14.41
C LYS A 625 -2.32 -23.37 13.19
N ALA A 626 -1.08 -22.98 12.95
CA ALA A 626 -0.33 -23.42 11.77
C ALA A 626 -0.06 -24.94 11.78
N ALA A 627 -0.04 -25.56 10.60
CA ALA A 627 0.35 -26.96 10.43
C ALA A 627 1.82 -27.21 10.83
N ALA A 628 2.12 -28.38 11.40
CA ALA A 628 3.48 -28.72 11.88
C ALA A 628 4.63 -28.43 10.89
N PRO A 629 4.53 -28.71 9.57
CA PRO A 629 5.62 -28.37 8.63
C PRO A 629 5.97 -26.88 8.55
N ILE A 630 5.02 -26.00 8.89
CA ILE A 630 5.24 -24.55 8.91
C ILE A 630 6.01 -24.13 10.15
N TRP A 631 5.82 -24.82 11.27
CA TRP A 631 6.65 -24.63 12.46
C TRP A 631 8.10 -24.95 12.16
N ASP A 632 8.33 -26.10 11.51
CA ASP A 632 9.67 -26.55 11.16
C ASP A 632 10.34 -25.59 10.16
N LEU A 633 9.56 -25.04 9.21
CA LEU A 633 10.03 -24.01 8.29
C LEU A 633 10.49 -22.75 9.02
N PHE A 634 9.69 -22.22 9.96
CA PHE A 634 10.01 -20.98 10.64
C PHE A 634 11.13 -21.14 11.68
N LEU A 635 11.33 -22.34 12.24
CA LEU A 635 12.54 -22.64 13.02
C LEU A 635 13.81 -22.35 12.21
N GLN A 636 13.86 -22.80 10.96
CA GLN A 636 14.98 -22.51 10.06
C GLN A 636 15.11 -21.00 9.80
N VAL A 637 14.00 -20.29 9.60
CA VAL A 637 14.02 -18.83 9.39
C VAL A 637 14.55 -18.07 10.62
N PHE A 638 14.24 -18.52 11.84
CA PHE A 638 14.70 -17.86 13.07
C PHE A 638 16.19 -18.06 13.35
N ASP A 639 16.76 -19.15 12.83
CA ASP A 639 18.17 -19.50 12.98
C ASP A 639 19.04 -18.96 11.85
N ASP A 640 18.64 -19.17 10.59
CA ASP A 640 19.47 -18.84 9.42
C ASP A 640 19.07 -17.50 8.76
N GLY A 641 17.93 -16.93 9.16
CA GLY A 641 17.41 -15.69 8.61
C GLY A 641 17.11 -15.75 7.11
N ARG A 642 16.95 -16.95 6.54
CA ARG A 642 16.77 -17.16 5.09
C ARG A 642 15.71 -18.21 4.84
N LEU A 643 14.99 -18.03 3.74
CA LEU A 643 14.00 -18.98 3.25
C LEU A 643 14.15 -19.14 1.74
N THR A 644 14.31 -20.37 1.25
CA THR A 644 14.48 -20.64 -0.18
C THR A 644 13.26 -21.37 -0.73
N ASP A 645 12.79 -20.94 -1.90
CA ASP A 645 11.68 -21.60 -2.59
C ASP A 645 12.13 -22.85 -3.36
N ARG A 646 11.17 -23.55 -3.97
CA ARG A 646 11.43 -24.74 -4.81
C ARG A 646 12.18 -24.46 -6.10
N HIS A 647 12.30 -23.20 -6.51
CA HIS A 647 13.04 -22.77 -7.71
C HIS A 647 14.43 -22.24 -7.35
N GLY A 648 14.87 -22.37 -6.08
CA GLY A 648 16.17 -21.88 -5.61
C GLY A 648 16.21 -20.38 -5.30
N ARG A 649 15.08 -19.66 -5.30
CA ARG A 649 15.00 -18.24 -4.97
C ARG A 649 14.97 -18.07 -3.45
N THR A 650 15.94 -17.33 -2.91
CA THR A 650 16.05 -17.09 -1.47
C THR A 650 15.51 -15.72 -1.06
N ALA A 651 14.65 -15.68 -0.05
CA ALA A 651 14.26 -14.49 0.71
C ALA A 651 15.14 -14.34 1.96
N ASP A 652 15.49 -13.10 2.28
CA ASP A 652 16.41 -12.74 3.36
C ASP A 652 15.66 -12.00 4.48
N PHE A 653 15.49 -12.66 5.62
CA PHE A 653 14.79 -12.19 6.81
C PHE A 653 15.71 -11.54 7.84
N ARG A 654 17.03 -11.48 7.62
CA ARG A 654 17.99 -10.90 8.58
C ARG A 654 17.76 -9.40 8.87
N ARG A 655 16.98 -8.74 8.01
CA ARG A 655 16.55 -7.33 8.14
C ARG A 655 15.10 -7.17 8.63
N CYS A 656 14.43 -8.28 8.90
CA CYS A 656 13.06 -8.28 9.36
C CYS A 656 13.01 -8.34 10.88
N VAL A 657 12.00 -7.68 11.45
CA VAL A 657 11.52 -8.05 12.79
C VAL A 657 10.35 -8.99 12.62
N ILE A 658 10.44 -10.19 13.18
CA ILE A 658 9.38 -11.19 13.12
C ILE A 658 8.59 -11.13 14.43
N ILE A 659 7.28 -10.93 14.30
CA ILE A 659 6.34 -10.92 15.44
C ILE A 659 5.35 -12.04 15.22
N LEU A 660 5.35 -12.99 16.14
CA LEU A 660 4.34 -14.02 16.24
C LEU A 660 3.29 -13.56 17.23
N THR A 661 2.03 -13.87 16.97
CA THR A 661 0.98 -13.67 17.95
C THR A 661 0.28 -14.97 18.27
N SER A 662 -0.18 -15.07 19.51
CA SER A 662 -0.97 -16.20 19.97
C SER A 662 -2.11 -15.75 20.85
N ASN A 663 -3.25 -16.43 20.72
CA ASN A 663 -4.39 -16.29 21.62
C ASN A 663 -4.41 -17.35 22.73
N VAL A 664 -3.31 -18.10 22.88
CA VAL A 664 -3.08 -19.00 24.01
C VAL A 664 -3.21 -18.22 25.32
N GLY A 665 -3.90 -18.81 26.30
CA GLY A 665 -4.25 -18.17 27.56
C GLY A 665 -5.57 -17.38 27.57
N SER A 666 -6.24 -17.22 26.42
CA SER A 666 -7.60 -16.63 26.37
C SER A 666 -8.68 -17.48 27.05
N SER A 667 -8.43 -18.78 27.25
CA SER A 667 -9.28 -19.67 28.04
C SER A 667 -9.07 -19.52 29.54
N ILE A 668 -7.91 -19.02 29.99
CA ILE A 668 -7.63 -18.81 31.41
C ILE A 668 -8.42 -17.61 31.94
N THR A 669 -8.65 -16.60 31.09
CA THR A 669 -9.62 -15.52 31.34
C THR A 669 -11.08 -15.96 31.24
N ARG A 670 -11.37 -17.05 30.50
CA ARG A 670 -12.71 -17.67 30.40
C ARG A 670 -12.82 -18.76 31.45
N GLY A 671 -13.04 -18.42 32.72
CA GLY A 671 -13.17 -19.41 33.81
C GLY A 671 -14.01 -20.62 33.39
N SER A 672 -13.35 -21.73 33.05
CA SER A 672 -14.02 -22.97 32.67
C SER A 672 -14.30 -23.77 33.93
N SER A 673 -15.45 -23.51 34.54
CA SER A 673 -16.09 -24.48 35.43
C SER A 673 -17.60 -24.34 35.32
N LEU A 674 -18.25 -25.36 34.75
CA LEU A 674 -19.68 -25.60 34.91
C LEU A 674 -19.95 -25.84 36.40
N GLY A 675 -20.38 -24.79 37.11
CA GLY A 675 -20.73 -24.84 38.52
C GLY A 675 -21.08 -23.44 39.00
N PHE A 676 -22.28 -23.28 39.56
CA PHE A 676 -22.68 -22.04 40.21
C PHE A 676 -21.69 -21.75 41.36
N GLN A 677 -21.22 -20.51 41.45
CA GLN A 677 -20.23 -19.96 42.39
C GLN A 677 -18.76 -20.18 42.00
N HIS A 678 -18.15 -19.21 41.33
CA HIS A 678 -16.78 -18.74 41.60
C HIS A 678 -16.52 -17.39 40.90
N ALA A 679 -15.91 -16.47 41.66
CA ALA A 679 -15.39 -15.20 41.16
C ALA A 679 -14.29 -15.44 40.11
N ALA A 680 -14.22 -14.57 39.09
CA ALA A 680 -13.14 -14.60 38.11
C ALA A 680 -11.78 -14.48 38.81
N GLU A 681 -10.89 -15.46 38.66
CA GLU A 681 -9.53 -15.33 39.17
C GLU A 681 -8.81 -14.16 38.46
N PRO A 682 -8.01 -13.35 39.18
CA PRO A 682 -7.20 -12.32 38.56
C PRO A 682 -6.21 -12.93 37.55
N PHE A 683 -6.02 -12.26 36.42
CA PHE A 683 -5.09 -12.70 35.37
C PHE A 683 -3.67 -12.88 35.94
N ARG A 684 -3.15 -14.12 35.93
CA ARG A 684 -1.80 -14.45 36.40
C ARG A 684 -0.90 -14.81 35.22
N PRO A 685 0.21 -14.08 34.97
CA PRO A 685 1.17 -14.41 33.91
C PRO A 685 1.69 -15.87 33.98
N ALA A 686 1.91 -16.40 35.19
CA ALA A 686 2.37 -17.78 35.41
C ALA A 686 1.37 -18.86 34.94
N ALA A 687 0.08 -18.52 34.76
CA ALA A 687 -0.91 -19.43 34.19
C ALA A 687 -0.79 -19.46 32.65
N VAL A 688 -0.54 -18.30 32.03
CA VAL A 688 -0.30 -18.18 30.59
C VAL A 688 0.98 -18.92 30.19
N GLU A 689 2.05 -18.82 30.99
CA GLU A 689 3.30 -19.56 30.76
C GLU A 689 3.09 -21.07 30.74
N ARG A 690 2.27 -21.62 31.65
CA ARG A 690 1.96 -23.05 31.68
C ARG A 690 1.21 -23.51 30.43
N GLU A 691 0.28 -22.70 29.93
CA GLU A 691 -0.47 -23.03 28.73
C GLU A 691 0.35 -22.84 27.45
N LEU A 692 1.28 -21.88 27.47
CA LEU A 692 2.27 -21.67 26.42
C LEU A 692 3.17 -22.91 26.26
N LEU A 693 3.69 -23.46 27.35
CA LEU A 693 4.50 -24.69 27.34
C LEU A 693 3.73 -25.94 26.87
N ARG A 694 2.39 -25.91 26.91
CA ARG A 694 1.54 -26.98 26.34
C ARG A 694 1.28 -26.80 24.86
N SER A 695 1.14 -25.55 24.40
CA SER A 695 0.76 -25.23 23.03
C SER A 695 1.95 -25.12 22.08
N PHE A 696 3.12 -24.70 22.59
CA PHE A 696 4.34 -24.51 21.81
C PHE A 696 5.41 -25.53 22.23
N ARG A 697 6.15 -26.07 21.25
CA ARG A 697 7.28 -26.97 21.51
C ARG A 697 8.42 -26.20 22.21
N PRO A 698 9.13 -26.78 23.21
CA PRO A 698 10.25 -26.10 23.86
C PRO A 698 11.35 -25.64 22.90
N GLU A 699 11.66 -26.47 21.89
CA GLU A 699 12.63 -26.14 20.84
C GLU A 699 12.28 -24.85 20.10
N PHE A 700 10.98 -24.60 19.88
CA PHE A 700 10.49 -23.39 19.24
C PHE A 700 10.65 -22.17 20.14
N LEU A 701 10.24 -22.29 21.39
CA LEU A 701 10.35 -21.19 22.37
C LEU A 701 11.80 -20.76 22.58
N ASN A 702 12.74 -21.70 22.56
CA ASN A 702 14.17 -21.43 22.71
C ASN A 702 14.80 -20.68 21.52
N ARG A 703 14.13 -20.63 20.36
CA ARG A 703 14.58 -19.83 19.20
C ARG A 703 14.04 -18.40 19.19
N LEU A 704 13.04 -18.12 20.02
CA LEU A 704 12.49 -16.78 20.16
C LEU A 704 13.44 -15.92 20.99
N ASP A 705 13.51 -14.65 20.64
CA ASP A 705 14.28 -13.68 21.43
C ASP A 705 13.56 -13.35 22.74
N GLN A 706 12.24 -13.16 22.67
CA GLN A 706 11.44 -12.82 23.83
C GLN A 706 9.97 -13.22 23.66
N VAL A 707 9.39 -13.75 24.73
CA VAL A 707 7.94 -13.98 24.84
C VAL A 707 7.36 -12.86 25.69
N VAL A 708 6.35 -12.16 25.18
CA VAL A 708 5.70 -11.03 25.84
C VAL A 708 4.23 -11.35 26.07
N VAL A 709 3.80 -11.24 27.33
CA VAL A 709 2.41 -11.50 27.74
C VAL A 709 1.61 -10.20 27.76
N PHE A 710 0.59 -10.12 26.92
CA PHE A 710 -0.36 -9.01 26.83
C PHE A 710 -1.48 -9.17 27.85
N ARG A 711 -1.71 -8.11 28.62
CA ARG A 711 -2.73 -8.09 29.67
C ARG A 711 -4.08 -7.68 29.08
N PRO A 712 -5.21 -8.22 29.58
CA PRO A 712 -6.54 -7.68 29.27
C PRO A 712 -6.65 -6.21 29.66
N PHE A 713 -7.46 -5.43 28.92
CA PHE A 713 -7.69 -4.02 29.25
C PHE A 713 -8.53 -3.85 30.51
N GLU A 714 -8.11 -2.94 31.39
CA GLU A 714 -8.92 -2.47 32.51
C GLU A 714 -9.94 -1.42 32.03
N ARG A 715 -11.02 -1.23 32.81
CA ARG A 715 -12.09 -0.26 32.48
C ARG A 715 -11.56 1.17 32.30
N SER A 716 -10.58 1.58 33.10
CA SER A 716 -9.88 2.87 32.99
C SER A 716 -9.13 3.02 31.66
N GLN A 717 -8.47 1.96 31.20
CA GLN A 717 -7.72 1.94 29.94
C GLN A 717 -8.67 1.94 28.72
N MET A 718 -9.85 1.32 28.85
CA MET A 718 -10.88 1.33 27.81
C MET A 718 -11.43 2.74 27.54
N ARG A 719 -11.51 3.58 28.58
CA ARG A 719 -11.89 4.99 28.42
C ARG A 719 -10.88 5.75 27.54
N ALA A 720 -9.60 5.67 27.89
CA ALA A 720 -8.54 6.30 27.09
C ALA A 720 -8.53 5.79 25.64
N LEU A 721 -8.82 4.49 25.44
CA LEU A 721 -8.94 3.92 24.10
C LEU A 721 -10.16 4.46 23.35
N LEU A 722 -11.32 4.58 24.01
CA LEU A 722 -12.52 5.18 23.41
C LEU A 722 -12.27 6.61 22.97
N GLU A 723 -11.66 7.43 23.83
CA GLU A 723 -11.33 8.82 23.52
C GLU A 723 -10.41 8.92 22.28
N LYS A 724 -9.42 8.03 22.18
CA LYS A 724 -8.56 7.92 20.98
C LYS A 724 -9.36 7.55 19.73
N GLU A 725 -10.22 6.54 19.80
CA GLU A 725 -11.06 6.13 18.65
C GLU A 725 -12.03 7.25 18.22
N LEU A 726 -12.60 8.00 19.18
CA LEU A 726 -13.46 9.15 18.89
C LEU A 726 -12.68 10.30 18.23
N ALA A 727 -11.42 10.53 18.64
CA ALA A 727 -10.56 11.51 18.00
C ALA A 727 -10.24 11.13 16.54
N ASP A 728 -10.00 9.84 16.27
CA ASP A 728 -9.79 9.36 14.90
C ASP A 728 -11.07 9.42 14.06
N VAL A 729 -12.24 9.20 14.68
CA VAL A 729 -13.54 9.43 14.05
C VAL A 729 -13.72 10.88 13.62
N ALA A 730 -13.37 11.84 14.47
CA ALA A 730 -13.48 13.28 14.16
C ALA A 730 -12.64 13.70 12.94
N ARG A 731 -11.56 12.95 12.62
CA ARG A 731 -10.70 13.20 11.45
C ARG A 731 -11.25 12.63 10.13
N ARG A 732 -12.34 11.86 10.14
CA ARG A 732 -12.93 11.27 8.93
C ARG A 732 -13.58 12.33 8.04
N ARG A 733 -13.52 12.19 6.71
CA ARG A 733 -14.06 13.14 5.71
C ARG A 733 -15.50 13.61 5.96
N GLY A 734 -16.35 12.76 6.53
CA GLY A 734 -17.74 13.13 6.84
C GLY A 734 -17.88 14.23 7.90
N LEU A 735 -16.91 14.33 8.81
CA LEU A 735 -16.85 15.32 9.90
C LEU A 735 -15.74 16.37 9.64
N ARG A 736 -14.62 15.94 9.05
CA ARG A 736 -13.47 16.77 8.69
C ARG A 736 -13.84 17.78 7.62
N GLY A 737 -13.85 19.06 8.00
CA GLY A 737 -14.21 20.19 7.13
C GLY A 737 -15.58 20.78 7.39
N ARG A 738 -16.38 20.18 8.29
CA ARG A 738 -17.60 20.81 8.80
C ARG A 738 -17.24 21.70 10.01
N PRO A 739 -17.85 22.88 10.17
CA PRO A 739 -17.60 23.78 11.31
C PRO A 739 -18.30 23.31 12.60
N TRP A 740 -18.26 22.00 12.88
CA TRP A 740 -18.96 21.39 14.00
C TRP A 740 -18.01 21.19 15.16
N ALA A 741 -18.38 21.69 16.35
CA ALA A 741 -17.74 21.22 17.58
C ALA A 741 -18.52 20.02 18.11
N VAL A 742 -17.84 18.90 18.25
CA VAL A 742 -18.42 17.68 18.82
C VAL A 742 -18.05 17.59 20.28
N GLU A 743 -19.04 17.41 21.14
CA GLU A 743 -18.84 17.18 22.57
C GLU A 743 -19.58 15.91 23.00
N PHE A 744 -18.86 15.10 23.77
CA PHE A 744 -19.36 13.87 24.34
C PHE A 744 -19.61 14.09 25.83
N ASP A 745 -20.84 13.91 26.26
CA ASP A 745 -21.21 13.86 27.66
C ASP A 745 -20.70 12.55 28.31
N GLU A 746 -20.44 12.56 29.62
CA GLU A 746 -20.00 11.37 30.36
C GLU A 746 -20.99 10.21 30.25
N SER A 747 -22.28 10.49 30.12
CA SER A 747 -23.29 9.45 29.88
C SER A 747 -23.06 8.73 28.55
N ALA A 748 -22.66 9.44 27.50
CA ALA A 748 -22.36 8.84 26.20
C ALA A 748 -21.07 8.02 26.21
N LEU A 749 -20.01 8.52 26.87
CA LEU A 749 -18.76 7.78 27.02
C LEU A 749 -18.97 6.49 27.80
N THR A 750 -19.67 6.58 28.93
CA THR A 750 -20.00 5.42 29.77
C THR A 750 -20.85 4.41 29.01
N PHE A 751 -21.88 4.86 28.30
CA PHE A 751 -22.72 4.00 27.46
C PHE A 751 -21.93 3.26 26.38
N LEU A 752 -21.04 3.97 25.66
CA LEU A 752 -20.20 3.36 24.63
C LEU A 752 -19.19 2.37 25.21
N ILE A 753 -18.69 2.60 26.43
CA ILE A 753 -17.86 1.63 27.15
C ILE A 753 -18.71 0.42 27.56
N ASP A 754 -19.90 0.61 28.14
CA ASP A 754 -20.74 -0.50 28.59
C ASP A 754 -21.19 -1.41 27.43
N GLU A 755 -21.59 -0.83 26.29
CA GLU A 755 -21.95 -1.60 25.08
C GLU A 755 -20.73 -2.14 24.33
N GLY A 756 -19.57 -1.48 24.48
CA GLY A 756 -18.33 -1.75 23.76
C GLY A 756 -17.30 -2.59 24.52
N PHE A 757 -17.53 -2.88 25.79
CA PHE A 757 -16.61 -3.61 26.65
C PHE A 757 -17.01 -5.07 26.78
N SER A 758 -16.09 -5.94 26.38
CA SER A 758 -16.14 -7.36 26.71
C SER A 758 -14.74 -7.77 27.19
N PRO A 759 -14.61 -8.31 28.41
CA PRO A 759 -13.34 -8.85 28.91
C PRO A 759 -12.73 -9.90 27.97
N GLU A 760 -13.56 -10.60 27.18
CA GLU A 760 -13.15 -11.69 26.29
C GLU A 760 -12.67 -11.20 24.91
N LEU A 761 -13.33 -10.18 24.36
CA LEU A 761 -13.09 -9.70 22.99
C LEU A 761 -12.17 -8.45 22.92
N GLY A 762 -11.76 -7.93 24.08
CA GLY A 762 -10.88 -6.77 24.21
C GLY A 762 -11.51 -5.51 23.61
N ALA A 763 -10.72 -4.72 22.90
CA ALA A 763 -11.15 -3.44 22.30
C ALA A 763 -12.00 -3.56 21.02
N ARG A 764 -12.13 -4.76 20.43
CA ARG A 764 -12.81 -4.95 19.14
C ARG A 764 -14.30 -4.56 19.17
N PRO A 765 -15.08 -4.88 20.22
CA PRO A 765 -16.48 -4.46 20.32
C PRO A 765 -16.63 -2.95 20.50
N LEU A 766 -15.64 -2.25 21.06
CA LEU A 766 -15.69 -0.79 21.25
C LEU A 766 -15.81 -0.03 19.92
N LYS A 767 -15.01 -0.38 18.91
CA LYS A 767 -15.11 0.22 17.57
C LYS A 767 -16.48 -0.04 16.95
N ARG A 768 -17.01 -1.25 17.12
CA ARG A 768 -18.36 -1.61 16.65
C ARG A 768 -19.44 -0.83 17.39
N ALA A 769 -19.28 -0.60 18.69
CA ALA A 769 -20.21 0.18 19.49
C ALA A 769 -20.23 1.65 19.01
N VAL A 770 -19.05 2.24 18.78
CA VAL A 770 -18.92 3.57 18.17
C VAL A 770 -19.57 3.60 16.78
N GLU A 771 -19.33 2.60 15.92
CA GLU A 771 -19.93 2.54 14.58
C GLU A 771 -21.46 2.43 14.64
N ARG A 772 -21.98 1.51 15.44
CA ARG A 772 -23.41 1.20 15.51
C ARG A 772 -24.22 2.28 16.24
N HIS A 773 -23.74 2.74 17.39
CA HIS A 773 -24.53 3.62 18.26
C HIS A 773 -24.28 5.10 17.99
N LEU A 774 -23.07 5.49 17.58
CA LEU A 774 -22.74 6.88 17.31
C LEU A 774 -22.72 7.20 15.81
N LEU A 775 -21.85 6.56 15.04
CA LEU A 775 -21.60 6.93 13.64
C LEU A 775 -22.81 6.70 12.75
N ALA A 776 -23.53 5.59 12.91
CA ALA A 776 -24.74 5.33 12.14
C ALA A 776 -25.78 6.43 12.37
N ARG A 777 -26.00 6.85 13.63
CA ARG A 777 -26.93 7.93 13.98
C ARG A 777 -26.50 9.27 13.37
N LEU A 778 -25.21 9.59 13.45
CA LEU A 778 -24.66 10.81 12.83
C LEU A 778 -24.79 10.79 11.30
N ALA A 779 -24.52 9.64 10.67
CA ALA A 779 -24.64 9.49 9.23
C ALA A 779 -26.09 9.69 8.75
N HIS A 780 -27.06 9.13 9.47
CA HIS A 780 -28.49 9.36 9.20
C HIS A 780 -28.84 10.85 9.29
N ALA A 781 -28.47 11.52 10.38
CA ALA A 781 -28.74 12.96 10.54
C ALA A 781 -28.09 13.80 9.41
N ILE A 782 -26.84 13.49 9.05
CA ILE A 782 -26.12 14.17 7.96
C ILE A 782 -26.82 13.98 6.60
N VAL A 783 -27.23 12.75 6.28
CA VAL A 783 -27.81 12.40 4.97
C VAL A 783 -29.23 12.92 4.83
N GLU A 784 -30.02 12.87 5.91
CA GLU A 784 -31.41 13.33 5.94
C GLU A 784 -31.54 14.87 6.00
N GLN A 785 -30.42 15.61 6.00
CA GLN A 785 -30.37 17.08 6.09
C GLN A 785 -31.13 17.64 7.30
N THR A 786 -31.23 16.87 8.38
CA THR A 786 -31.81 17.34 9.66
C THR A 786 -30.82 18.16 10.49
N VAL A 787 -29.70 18.56 9.89
CA VAL A 787 -28.64 19.35 10.53
C VAL A 787 -28.70 20.79 10.03
N PRO A 788 -28.80 21.79 10.92
CA PRO A 788 -28.81 23.20 10.53
C PRO A 788 -27.50 23.61 9.82
N GLU A 789 -27.57 24.58 8.91
CA GLU A 789 -26.40 25.13 8.22
C GLU A 789 -25.58 26.04 9.17
N GLY A 790 -24.26 26.17 9.00
CA GLY A 790 -23.42 27.08 9.82
C GLY A 790 -22.61 26.45 10.98
N ASP A 791 -22.13 27.28 11.92
CA ASP A 791 -21.25 26.93 13.05
C ASP A 791 -22.00 26.10 14.13
N GLN A 792 -22.32 24.84 13.85
CA GLN A 792 -23.13 24.02 14.75
C GLN A 792 -22.36 23.47 15.98
N PHE A 793 -23.08 23.27 17.09
CA PHE A 793 -22.60 22.46 18.22
C PHE A 793 -23.30 21.10 18.24
N LEU A 794 -22.52 20.03 18.30
CA LEU A 794 -22.99 18.66 18.31
C LEU A 794 -22.82 18.05 19.71
N PHE A 795 -23.91 17.98 20.47
CA PHE A 795 -23.93 17.31 21.77
C PHE A 795 -24.31 15.84 21.60
N VAL A 796 -23.46 14.96 22.13
CA VAL A 796 -23.68 13.52 22.17
C VAL A 796 -23.87 13.11 23.63
N SER A 797 -25.07 12.63 23.99
CA SER A 797 -25.42 12.20 25.35
C SER A 797 -26.14 10.85 25.33
N ALA A 798 -26.27 10.18 26.48
CA ALA A 798 -27.05 8.94 26.59
C ALA A 798 -27.96 8.90 27.83
N PRO A 799 -28.92 9.84 27.99
CA PRO A 799 -29.73 9.97 29.21
C PRO A 799 -30.68 8.78 29.46
N ARG A 800 -31.08 8.03 28.43
CA ARG A 800 -32.03 6.91 28.52
C ARG A 800 -31.44 5.55 28.11
N GLY A 801 -30.11 5.40 28.19
CA GLY A 801 -29.44 4.18 27.74
C GLY A 801 -29.44 4.04 26.20
N SER A 802 -29.45 5.15 25.47
CA SER A 802 -29.20 5.20 24.03
C SER A 802 -28.53 6.50 23.66
N ILE A 803 -27.59 6.45 22.70
CA ILE A 803 -26.95 7.66 22.16
C ILE A 803 -28.00 8.55 21.49
N GLU A 804 -28.09 9.77 22.00
CA GLU A 804 -28.84 10.89 21.45
C GLU A 804 -27.86 11.93 20.92
N VAL A 805 -28.20 12.50 19.78
CA VAL A 805 -27.39 13.50 19.09
C VAL A 805 -28.24 14.76 18.95
N ARG A 806 -27.81 15.86 19.55
CA ARG A 806 -28.49 17.15 19.46
C ARG A 806 -27.60 18.16 18.75
N PHE A 807 -28.12 18.72 17.66
CA PHE A 807 -27.54 19.87 16.99
C PHE A 807 -28.10 21.13 17.64
N VAL A 808 -27.22 22.03 18.05
CA VAL A 808 -27.57 23.34 18.58
C VAL A 808 -27.02 24.37 17.61
N ASP A 809 -27.94 25.10 16.99
CA ASP A 809 -27.63 26.22 16.09
C ASP A 809 -27.47 27.50 16.92
N PRO A 810 -26.27 28.10 16.97
CA PRO A 810 -26.07 29.33 17.73
C PRO A 810 -26.75 30.56 17.11
N ASP A 811 -27.20 30.48 15.85
CA ASP A 811 -27.77 31.59 15.08
C ASP A 811 -29.26 31.40 14.72
N ALA A 812 -29.94 30.37 15.26
CA ALA A 812 -31.36 30.13 14.96
C ALA A 812 -32.23 31.30 15.47
N ASP A 813 -32.92 31.96 14.53
CA ASP A 813 -33.91 33.01 14.81
C ASP A 813 -35.02 32.46 15.73
N THR A 814 -35.14 33.01 16.93
CA THR A 814 -36.22 32.70 17.89
C THR A 814 -37.57 33.34 17.48
N ASP A 815 -38.02 33.10 16.25
CA ASP A 815 -39.21 33.77 15.68
C ASP A 815 -40.54 32.99 15.82
N GLU A 816 -40.57 31.81 16.45
CA GLU A 816 -41.82 31.01 16.58
C GLU A 816 -42.50 31.04 17.97
N ALA A 817 -42.37 32.13 18.73
CA ALA A 817 -43.24 32.40 19.88
C ALA A 817 -43.96 33.75 19.70
N GLY A 818 -45.17 33.69 19.17
CA GLY A 818 -45.98 34.84 18.75
C GLY A 818 -46.17 35.94 19.80
N GLU A 819 -46.03 37.18 19.32
CA GLU A 819 -46.85 38.40 19.55
C GLU A 819 -47.49 38.74 20.91
N GLU A 820 -47.09 38.16 22.04
CA GLU A 820 -47.45 38.71 23.36
C GLU A 820 -46.28 38.67 24.35
N ARG A 821 -45.43 39.72 24.34
CA ARG A 821 -44.83 40.30 25.56
C ARG A 821 -43.95 41.54 25.32
N LEU A 822 -44.50 42.72 25.61
CA LEU A 822 -43.78 43.88 26.17
C LEU A 822 -44.65 44.40 27.33
N PRO A 823 -44.27 44.10 28.58
CA PRO A 823 -43.48 45.04 29.39
C PRO A 823 -42.32 44.41 30.18
N GLU A 824 -42.02 43.12 29.99
CA GLU A 824 -41.00 42.41 30.80
C GLU A 824 -39.55 42.75 30.42
N ARG A 825 -39.24 43.21 29.20
CA ARG A 825 -37.85 43.52 28.79
C ARG A 825 -37.23 44.68 29.60
N ALA A 826 -38.01 45.72 29.93
CA ALA A 826 -37.54 46.84 30.74
C ALA A 826 -37.44 46.51 32.24
N GLU A 827 -38.27 45.59 32.74
CA GLU A 827 -38.19 45.10 34.12
C GLU A 827 -37.10 44.03 34.31
N ALA A 828 -36.78 43.23 33.30
CA ALA A 828 -35.72 42.21 33.33
C ALA A 828 -34.32 42.84 33.37
N GLU A 829 -34.11 43.98 32.67
CA GLU A 829 -32.85 44.73 32.75
C GLU A 829 -32.59 45.39 34.11
N ALA A 830 -33.65 45.60 34.92
CA ALA A 830 -33.61 46.17 36.26
C ALA A 830 -33.48 45.12 37.38
N ARG A 831 -33.66 43.82 37.10
CA ARG A 831 -33.50 42.74 38.09
C ARG A 831 -32.03 42.43 38.33
N GLU A 832 -31.72 42.04 39.57
CA GLU A 832 -30.40 41.55 39.94
C GLU A 832 -30.10 40.27 39.14
N LEU A 833 -28.93 40.22 38.49
CA LEU A 833 -28.54 39.07 37.67
C LEU A 833 -28.08 37.93 38.57
N ASP A 834 -28.73 36.79 38.44
CA ASP A 834 -28.43 35.54 39.14
C ASP A 834 -28.46 34.39 38.12
N LEU A 835 -27.63 33.36 38.33
CA LEU A 835 -27.57 32.16 37.51
C LEU A 835 -28.95 31.52 37.38
N ARG A 836 -29.70 31.44 38.48
CA ARG A 836 -31.04 30.83 38.52
C ARG A 836 -32.04 31.63 37.67
N ALA A 837 -32.00 32.95 37.76
CA ALA A 837 -32.85 33.83 36.98
C ALA A 837 -32.58 33.69 35.47
N LEU A 838 -31.32 33.56 35.07
CA LEU A 838 -30.92 33.35 33.67
C LEU A 838 -31.25 31.95 33.13
N VAL A 839 -31.38 30.94 33.99
CA VAL A 839 -31.92 29.63 33.59
C VAL A 839 -33.41 29.73 33.27
N VAL A 840 -34.18 30.42 34.12
CA VAL A 840 -35.65 30.50 33.99
C VAL A 840 -36.09 31.44 32.87
N ALA A 841 -35.42 32.60 32.75
CA ALA A 841 -35.74 33.65 31.80
C ALA A 841 -34.44 34.17 31.14
N PRO A 842 -33.84 33.38 30.24
CA PRO A 842 -32.61 33.79 29.57
C PRO A 842 -32.85 35.00 28.67
N HIS A 843 -31.91 35.93 28.66
CA HIS A 843 -31.90 37.05 27.73
C HIS A 843 -30.48 37.31 27.26
N ALA A 844 -30.35 37.66 25.99
CA ALA A 844 -29.05 37.75 25.33
C ALA A 844 -28.33 39.10 25.50
N GLY A 845 -28.77 39.91 26.47
CA GLY A 845 -28.21 41.24 26.72
C GLY A 845 -26.74 41.21 27.16
N SER A 846 -26.02 42.29 26.86
CA SER A 846 -24.58 42.37 27.15
C SER A 846 -24.23 42.19 28.63
N ARG A 847 -25.12 42.63 29.51
CA ARG A 847 -24.99 42.51 30.97
C ARG A 847 -25.06 41.04 31.44
N ALA A 848 -25.93 40.22 30.86
CA ALA A 848 -26.07 38.80 31.21
C ALA A 848 -24.85 37.99 30.82
N ALA A 849 -24.35 38.17 29.60
CA ALA A 849 -23.13 37.50 29.17
C ALA A 849 -21.89 37.94 29.97
N GLY A 850 -21.77 39.24 30.27
CA GLY A 850 -20.70 39.74 31.14
C GLY A 850 -20.74 39.14 32.54
N PHE A 851 -21.94 38.97 33.11
CA PHE A 851 -22.16 38.26 34.36
C PHE A 851 -21.76 36.77 34.27
N LEU A 852 -22.22 36.03 33.26
CA LEU A 852 -21.89 34.61 33.09
C LEU A 852 -20.38 34.37 32.91
N LEU A 853 -19.68 35.22 32.15
CA LEU A 853 -18.23 35.13 32.00
C LEU A 853 -17.49 35.46 33.31
N ALA A 854 -18.02 36.38 34.12
CA ALA A 854 -17.47 36.66 35.45
C ALA A 854 -17.68 35.49 36.41
N GLU A 855 -18.88 34.89 36.41
CA GLU A 855 -19.20 33.70 37.20
C GLU A 855 -18.38 32.48 36.78
N LEU A 856 -18.19 32.27 35.47
CA LEU A 856 -17.30 31.23 34.95
C LEU A 856 -15.87 31.42 35.48
N ARG A 857 -15.32 32.64 35.44
CA ARG A 857 -13.99 32.91 36.00
C ARG A 857 -13.93 32.67 37.50
N ARG A 858 -14.96 33.04 38.26
CA ARG A 858 -15.05 32.79 39.72
C ARG A 858 -15.05 31.30 40.02
N ILE A 859 -15.94 30.53 39.37
CA ILE A 859 -16.06 29.08 39.53
C ILE A 859 -14.78 28.37 39.10
N ARG A 860 -14.19 28.76 37.96
CA ARG A 860 -12.89 28.25 37.49
C ARG A 860 -11.81 28.45 38.55
N THR A 861 -11.74 29.65 39.14
CA THR A 861 -10.76 29.96 40.19
C THR A 861 -10.96 29.09 41.42
N ALA A 862 -12.20 28.81 41.82
CA ALA A 862 -12.52 27.94 42.95
C ALA A 862 -12.17 26.47 42.70
N ILE A 863 -12.49 25.92 41.52
CA ILE A 863 -12.18 24.52 41.16
C ILE A 863 -10.66 24.30 41.02
N LEU A 864 -9.93 25.29 40.49
CA LEU A 864 -8.47 25.22 40.34
C LEU A 864 -7.71 25.60 41.61
N ALA A 865 -8.40 26.00 42.69
CA ALA A 865 -7.75 26.32 43.95
C ALA A 865 -7.14 25.08 44.62
N GLU A 866 -6.08 25.27 45.40
CA GLU A 866 -5.39 24.18 46.10
C GLU A 866 -6.32 23.39 47.04
N ALA A 867 -7.38 24.02 47.56
CA ALA A 867 -8.37 23.34 48.40
C ALA A 867 -9.08 22.19 47.67
N VAL A 868 -9.37 22.33 46.37
CA VAL A 868 -10.05 21.30 45.55
C VAL A 868 -9.04 20.38 44.87
N GLN A 869 -8.00 20.96 44.26
CA GLN A 869 -6.96 20.20 43.56
C GLN A 869 -6.10 19.36 44.53
N GLY A 870 -5.92 19.83 45.77
CA GLY A 870 -5.25 19.09 46.83
C GLY A 870 -6.02 17.83 47.24
N ARG A 871 -7.37 17.90 47.34
CA ARG A 871 -8.22 16.72 47.59
C ARG A 871 -8.09 15.69 46.46
N LYS A 872 -8.08 16.16 45.21
CA LYS A 872 -7.89 15.28 44.04
C LYS A 872 -6.54 14.58 44.07
N ARG A 873 -5.47 15.33 44.34
CA ARG A 873 -4.12 14.77 44.45
C ARG A 873 -4.03 13.76 45.59
N ALA A 874 -4.57 14.10 46.76
CA ALA A 874 -4.60 13.18 47.90
C ALA A 874 -5.36 11.88 47.58
N ALA A 875 -6.49 11.96 46.87
CA ALA A 875 -7.23 10.78 46.46
C ALA A 875 -6.45 9.91 45.45
N LEU A 876 -5.77 10.52 44.48
CA LEU A 876 -4.93 9.81 43.49
C LEU A 876 -3.65 9.22 44.11
N ASP A 877 -3.05 9.93 45.06
CA ASP A 877 -1.90 9.45 45.82
C ASP A 877 -2.29 8.23 46.67
N ALA A 878 -3.45 8.29 47.35
CA ALA A 878 -4.00 7.17 48.12
C ALA A 878 -4.27 5.93 47.24
N VAL A 879 -4.74 6.10 46.00
CA VAL A 879 -4.92 4.99 45.03
C VAL A 879 -3.58 4.32 44.69
N SER A 880 -2.48 5.08 44.77
CA SER A 880 -1.13 4.60 44.46
C SER A 880 -0.43 3.93 45.67
N GLU A 881 -1.06 3.92 46.86
CA GLU A 881 -0.48 3.31 48.06
C GLU A 881 -0.50 1.77 48.01
N PRO A 882 0.59 1.10 48.46
CA PRO A 882 0.62 -0.36 48.56
C PRO A 882 -0.45 -0.88 49.54
N GLY A 883 -1.37 -1.71 49.06
CA GLY A 883 -2.45 -2.31 49.87
C GLY A 883 -3.81 -1.63 49.75
N PHE A 884 -3.91 -0.49 49.05
CA PHE A 884 -5.16 0.25 48.81
C PHE A 884 -6.33 -0.63 48.36
N TRP A 885 -6.06 -1.57 47.44
CA TRP A 885 -7.07 -2.47 46.88
C TRP A 885 -7.66 -3.48 47.87
N GLU A 886 -7.06 -3.65 49.05
CA GLU A 886 -7.56 -4.52 50.12
C GLU A 886 -8.34 -3.73 51.19
N GLU A 887 -8.21 -2.40 51.21
CA GLU A 887 -8.87 -1.55 52.19
C GLU A 887 -10.37 -1.40 51.95
N ALA A 888 -11.16 -1.35 53.02
CA ALA A 888 -12.61 -1.11 52.94
C ALA A 888 -12.94 0.33 52.51
N GLY A 889 -12.06 1.29 52.82
CA GLY A 889 -12.23 2.72 52.51
C GLY A 889 -11.98 3.08 51.03
N ARG A 890 -11.45 2.16 50.23
CA ARG A 890 -11.06 2.42 48.83
C ARG A 890 -12.20 2.96 47.96
N PHE A 891 -13.43 2.54 48.21
CA PHE A 891 -14.59 2.98 47.42
C PHE A 891 -14.90 4.46 47.64
N ALA A 892 -14.69 4.97 48.86
CA ALA A 892 -14.87 6.40 49.14
C ALA A 892 -13.78 7.23 48.44
N VAL A 893 -12.53 6.77 48.47
CA VAL A 893 -11.41 7.42 47.78
C VAL A 893 -11.60 7.43 46.26
N LEU A 894 -12.01 6.29 45.67
CA LEU A 894 -12.30 6.19 44.24
C LEU A 894 -13.49 7.07 43.83
N ALA A 895 -14.55 7.12 44.64
CA ALA A 895 -15.68 7.99 44.39
C ALA A 895 -15.29 9.49 44.48
N GLU A 896 -14.45 9.86 45.44
CA GLU A 896 -13.89 11.22 45.53
C GLU A 896 -13.02 11.58 44.34
N ALA A 897 -12.12 10.70 43.90
CA ALA A 897 -11.33 10.91 42.70
C ALA A 897 -12.22 11.06 41.45
N GLU A 898 -13.19 10.16 41.26
CA GLU A 898 -14.13 10.20 40.15
C GLU A 898 -14.96 11.50 40.15
N TYR A 899 -15.47 11.92 41.31
CA TYR A 899 -16.28 13.12 41.43
C TYR A 899 -15.49 14.39 41.07
N LEU A 900 -14.23 14.48 41.51
CA LEU A 900 -13.34 15.60 41.20
C LEU A 900 -12.93 15.61 39.72
N ASP A 901 -12.74 14.43 39.10
CA ASP A 901 -12.53 14.33 37.66
C ASP A 901 -13.76 14.79 36.84
N ARG A 902 -14.97 14.40 37.27
CA ARG A 902 -16.23 14.87 36.66
C ARG A 902 -16.38 16.39 36.81
N LEU A 903 -16.00 16.96 37.95
CA LEU A 903 -16.01 18.41 38.19
C LEU A 903 -15.09 19.16 37.21
N ASP A 904 -13.86 18.67 37.02
CA ASP A 904 -12.91 19.24 36.04
C ASP A 904 -13.42 19.11 34.60
N ALA A 905 -14.06 17.99 34.25
CA ALA A 905 -14.66 17.80 32.93
C ALA A 905 -15.80 18.79 32.68
N ALA A 906 -16.69 18.97 33.65
CA ALA A 906 -17.80 19.92 33.57
C ALA A 906 -17.31 21.38 33.47
N LEU A 907 -16.22 21.74 34.15
CA LEU A 907 -15.58 23.05 34.00
C LEU A 907 -15.05 23.27 32.58
N ARG A 908 -14.37 22.28 31.98
CA ARG A 908 -13.89 22.39 30.58
C ARG A 908 -15.02 22.63 29.59
N THR A 909 -16.17 22.00 29.79
CA THR A 909 -17.38 22.25 28.99
C THR A 909 -17.88 23.68 29.18
N ALA A 910 -17.98 24.16 30.42
CA ALA A 910 -18.39 25.53 30.71
C ALA A 910 -17.42 26.57 30.11
N ASP A 911 -16.11 26.28 30.11
CA ASP A 911 -15.07 27.12 29.48
C ASP A 911 -15.29 27.27 27.97
N LYS A 912 -15.53 26.16 27.26
CA LYS A 912 -15.83 26.19 25.81
C LYS A 912 -17.09 26.98 25.49
N LEU A 913 -18.13 26.85 26.31
CA LEU A 913 -19.38 27.61 26.18
C LEU A 913 -19.13 29.11 26.41
N GLY A 914 -18.32 29.47 27.41
CA GLY A 914 -17.89 30.84 27.67
C GLY A 914 -17.11 31.46 26.52
N GLU A 915 -16.10 30.77 26.00
CA GLU A 915 -15.31 31.24 24.84
C GLU A 915 -16.16 31.47 23.58
N ARG A 916 -17.22 30.69 23.40
CA ARG A 916 -18.16 30.87 22.28
C ARG A 916 -19.10 32.05 22.50
N LEU A 917 -19.62 32.21 23.72
CA LEU A 917 -20.43 33.37 24.09
C LEU A 917 -19.64 34.68 23.90
N GLU A 918 -18.33 34.64 24.16
CA GLU A 918 -17.40 35.75 23.91
C GLU A 918 -17.19 36.00 22.41
N ARG A 919 -16.92 34.96 21.61
CA ARG A 919 -16.73 35.07 20.14
C ARG A 919 -17.99 35.50 19.37
N GLN A 920 -19.18 35.10 19.81
CA GLN A 920 -20.45 35.50 19.16
C GLN A 920 -20.71 37.00 19.33
N ALA A 921 -20.32 37.56 20.48
CA ALA A 921 -20.41 39.00 20.75
C ALA A 921 -19.55 39.85 19.78
N GLU A 922 -18.47 39.28 19.24
CA GLU A 922 -17.55 39.97 18.32
C GLU A 922 -18.03 39.94 16.86
N ARG A 923 -18.87 38.97 16.46
CA ARG A 923 -19.22 38.71 15.05
C ARG A 923 -20.56 39.28 14.60
N SER A 924 -21.63 39.15 15.40
CA SER A 924 -23.00 39.40 14.91
C SER A 924 -23.75 40.48 15.69
N GLY A 925 -23.21 40.98 16.81
CA GLY A 925 -23.86 41.97 17.68
C GLY A 925 -25.06 41.42 18.48
N ASP A 926 -25.76 40.42 17.95
CA ASP A 926 -26.80 39.66 18.62
C ASP A 926 -26.25 38.37 19.26
N ARG A 927 -26.79 37.97 20.41
CA ARG A 927 -26.30 36.83 21.20
C ARG A 927 -27.43 35.80 21.36
N SER A 928 -27.09 34.52 21.55
CA SER A 928 -28.12 33.48 21.74
C SER A 928 -28.64 33.44 23.18
N SER A 929 -29.96 33.53 23.34
CA SER A 929 -30.64 33.31 24.62
C SER A 929 -30.53 31.85 25.09
N GLU A 930 -30.49 30.90 24.16
CA GLU A 930 -30.31 29.48 24.44
C GLU A 930 -28.91 29.17 24.96
N LEU A 931 -27.86 29.74 24.35
CA LEU A 931 -26.48 29.62 24.84
C LEU A 931 -26.31 30.24 26.24
N THR A 932 -26.99 31.36 26.48
CA THR A 932 -27.03 32.02 27.80
C THR A 932 -27.66 31.12 28.85
N SER A 933 -28.82 30.50 28.54
CA SER A 933 -29.51 29.57 29.44
C SER A 933 -28.66 28.32 29.73
N LEU A 934 -28.03 27.76 28.70
CA LEU A 934 -27.20 26.56 28.82
C LEU A 934 -25.98 26.82 29.72
N LEU A 935 -25.24 27.90 29.47
CA LEU A 935 -24.10 28.27 30.30
C LEU A 935 -24.53 28.58 31.74
N ALA A 936 -25.62 29.34 31.94
CA ALA A 936 -26.16 29.62 33.27
C ALA A 936 -26.51 28.33 34.04
N SER A 937 -27.14 27.36 33.37
CA SER A 937 -27.49 26.06 33.95
C SER A 937 -26.24 25.27 34.38
N ARG A 938 -25.20 25.23 33.53
CA ARG A 938 -23.94 24.53 33.86
C ARG A 938 -23.19 25.20 35.01
N LEU A 939 -23.08 26.52 34.99
CA LEU A 939 -22.46 27.28 36.08
C LEU A 939 -23.21 27.11 37.41
N TYR A 940 -24.54 27.09 37.37
CA TYR A 940 -25.35 26.82 38.55
C TYR A 940 -25.06 25.44 39.15
N VAL A 941 -25.00 24.38 38.33
CA VAL A 941 -24.66 23.04 38.81
C VAL A 941 -23.24 22.97 39.39
N LEU A 942 -22.26 23.60 38.74
CA LEU A 942 -20.89 23.68 39.24
C LEU A 942 -20.81 24.43 40.57
N GLU A 943 -21.57 25.52 40.73
CA GLU A 943 -21.66 26.25 42.00
C GLU A 943 -22.25 25.38 43.11
N GLN A 944 -23.32 24.62 42.84
CA GLN A 944 -23.89 23.71 43.84
C GLN A 944 -22.96 22.54 44.17
N ALA A 945 -22.15 22.08 43.21
CA ALA A 945 -21.13 21.06 43.45
C ALA A 945 -19.99 21.59 44.34
N LEU A 946 -19.53 22.82 44.11
CA LEU A 946 -18.54 23.47 44.96
C LEU A 946 -19.05 23.68 46.40
N ALA A 947 -20.28 24.18 46.55
CA ALA A 947 -20.90 24.31 47.87
C ALA A 947 -21.03 22.94 48.58
N GLY A 948 -21.34 21.88 47.83
CA GLY A 948 -21.36 20.52 48.35
C GLY A 948 -19.99 20.03 48.84
N LEU A 949 -18.92 20.35 48.10
CA LEU A 949 -17.55 20.02 48.52
C LEU A 949 -17.10 20.80 49.75
N GLU A 950 -17.54 22.06 49.90
CA GLU A 950 -17.24 22.87 51.09
C GLU A 950 -17.96 22.35 52.35
N GLU A 951 -19.18 21.80 52.18
CA GLU A 951 -19.99 21.24 53.27
C GLU A 951 -19.75 19.73 53.50
N ASP A 952 -18.82 19.11 52.76
CA ASP A 952 -18.60 17.65 52.71
C ASP A 952 -19.91 16.86 52.52
N ALA A 953 -20.79 17.40 51.66
CA ALA A 953 -22.04 16.76 51.29
C ALA A 953 -21.78 15.44 50.55
N PRO A 954 -22.64 14.42 50.73
CA PRO A 954 -22.53 13.19 49.97
C PRO A 954 -22.65 13.47 48.47
N GLN A 955 -21.95 12.73 47.63
CA GLN A 955 -21.95 12.96 46.18
C GLN A 955 -23.26 12.48 45.54
N ASP A 956 -23.68 11.28 45.93
CA ASP A 956 -24.86 10.60 45.43
C ASP A 956 -25.88 10.43 46.57
N VAL A 957 -27.17 10.42 46.22
CA VAL A 957 -28.26 10.34 47.21
C VAL A 957 -29.40 9.44 46.74
N PHE A 958 -30.11 8.86 47.71
CA PHE A 958 -31.41 8.26 47.50
C PHE A 958 -32.51 9.24 47.86
N VAL A 959 -33.61 9.23 47.10
CA VAL A 959 -34.83 9.99 47.38
C VAL A 959 -35.98 9.01 47.60
N ARG A 960 -36.68 9.15 48.72
CA ARG A 960 -37.85 8.33 49.07
C ARG A 960 -39.08 9.20 49.22
N LEU A 961 -40.14 8.86 48.50
CA LEU A 961 -41.41 9.58 48.50
C LEU A 961 -42.49 8.65 49.04
N ARG A 962 -43.08 8.99 50.20
CA ARG A 962 -44.13 8.19 50.82
C ARG A 962 -45.27 9.05 51.36
N PRO A 963 -46.52 8.53 51.44
CA PRO A 963 -47.62 9.24 52.08
C PRO A 963 -47.29 9.61 53.53
N ALA A 964 -47.52 10.86 53.93
CA ALA A 964 -47.35 11.30 55.30
C ALA A 964 -48.53 10.82 56.18
N ALA A 965 -48.29 10.72 57.50
CA ALA A 965 -49.30 10.29 58.46
C ALA A 965 -50.56 11.18 58.38
N GLY A 966 -51.71 10.56 58.09
CA GLY A 966 -53.01 11.25 57.93
C GLY A 966 -53.46 11.48 56.47
N SER A 967 -52.61 11.19 55.47
CA SER A 967 -53.01 11.25 54.05
C SER A 967 -53.68 9.95 53.59
N ARG A 968 -54.73 10.04 52.76
CA ARG A 968 -55.41 8.86 52.22
C ARG A 968 -54.59 8.26 51.07
N PRO A 969 -54.23 6.96 51.10
CA PRO A 969 -53.43 6.30 50.05
C PRO A 969 -53.91 6.49 48.59
N PRO A 970 -55.22 6.43 48.26
CA PRO A 970 -55.67 6.57 46.88
C PRO A 970 -55.46 7.96 46.27
N GLU A 971 -55.34 9.00 47.10
CA GLU A 971 -55.06 10.37 46.66
C GLU A 971 -53.56 10.72 46.74
N ALA A 972 -52.83 10.05 47.64
CA ALA A 972 -51.39 10.25 47.83
C ALA A 972 -50.52 9.58 46.75
N ALA A 973 -50.89 8.39 46.26
CA ALA A 973 -50.07 7.68 45.27
C ALA A 973 -49.89 8.44 43.94
N PRO A 974 -50.95 9.04 43.32
CA PRO A 974 -50.78 9.85 42.12
C PRO A 974 -49.89 11.09 42.33
N PHE A 975 -49.97 11.71 43.52
CA PHE A 975 -49.16 12.87 43.84
C PHE A 975 -47.68 12.50 44.07
N ALA A 976 -47.41 11.37 44.73
CA ALA A 976 -46.05 10.83 44.84
C ALA A 976 -45.44 10.53 43.45
N GLY A 977 -46.20 9.91 42.55
CA GLY A 977 -45.78 9.68 41.17
C GLY A 977 -45.48 10.97 40.41
N THR A 978 -46.31 12.00 40.59
CA THR A 978 -46.08 13.33 39.98
C THR A 978 -44.79 13.98 40.49
N LEU A 979 -44.49 13.87 41.79
CA LEU A 979 -43.23 14.36 42.36
C LEU A 979 -42.03 13.54 41.86
N ALA A 980 -42.19 12.23 41.67
CA ALA A 980 -41.14 11.39 41.11
C ALA A 980 -40.80 11.78 39.65
N GLU A 981 -41.81 12.06 38.82
CA GLU A 981 -41.61 12.59 37.45
C GLU A 981 -40.93 13.97 37.47
N MET A 982 -41.26 14.83 38.45
CA MET A 982 -40.59 16.11 38.63
C MET A 982 -39.08 15.95 38.88
N TYR A 983 -38.68 15.00 39.74
CA TYR A 983 -37.25 14.74 40.00
C TYR A 983 -36.54 14.08 38.81
N LEU A 984 -37.22 13.20 38.06
CA LEU A 984 -36.68 12.62 36.83
C LEU A 984 -36.41 13.71 35.77
N ALA A 985 -37.38 14.61 35.55
CA ALA A 985 -37.26 15.72 34.61
C ALA A 985 -36.17 16.72 35.03
N TRP A 986 -36.03 16.98 36.33
CA TRP A 986 -34.94 17.80 36.87
C TRP A 986 -33.57 17.17 36.59
N GLY A 987 -33.41 15.87 36.83
CA GLY A 987 -32.18 15.15 36.56
C GLY A 987 -31.76 15.26 35.10
N GLU A 988 -32.70 15.04 34.18
CA GLU A 988 -32.48 15.19 32.73
C GLU A 988 -31.99 16.60 32.36
N ARG A 989 -32.62 17.65 32.92
CA ARG A 989 -32.28 19.06 32.62
C ARG A 989 -30.95 19.52 33.22
N ARG A 990 -30.52 18.94 34.34
CA ARG A 990 -29.26 19.29 35.02
C ARG A 990 -28.10 18.36 34.65
N GLY A 991 -28.34 17.34 33.83
CA GLY A 991 -27.32 16.36 33.44
C GLY A 991 -26.96 15.39 34.56
N MET A 992 -27.95 15.02 35.38
CA MET A 992 -27.81 14.03 36.45
C MET A 992 -28.47 12.72 36.04
N ARG A 993 -27.97 11.61 36.59
CA ARG A 993 -28.58 10.30 36.43
C ARG A 993 -29.58 10.08 37.56
N VAL A 994 -30.86 9.91 37.20
CA VAL A 994 -31.93 9.58 38.15
C VAL A 994 -32.56 8.25 37.72
N GLU A 995 -32.52 7.25 38.60
CA GLU A 995 -33.03 5.92 38.35
C GLU A 995 -34.19 5.61 39.30
N ARG A 996 -35.35 5.23 38.77
CA ARG A 996 -36.49 4.79 39.58
C ARG A 996 -36.32 3.32 39.98
N LEU A 997 -36.25 3.06 41.28
CA LEU A 997 -36.05 1.74 41.87
C LEU A 997 -37.39 1.05 42.15
N ALA A 998 -37.43 -0.28 42.07
CA ALA A 998 -38.61 -1.05 42.41
C ALA A 998 -38.95 -0.92 43.91
N SER A 999 -40.16 -0.45 44.23
CA SER A 999 -40.69 -0.34 45.59
C SER A 999 -41.62 -1.52 45.90
N GLY A 1000 -41.44 -2.16 47.08
CA GLY A 1000 -42.21 -3.33 47.49
C GLY A 1000 -43.66 -3.05 47.91
N ALA A 1001 -44.03 -1.77 48.07
CA ALA A 1001 -45.39 -1.34 48.38
C ALA A 1001 -45.81 -0.27 47.36
N GLY A 1002 -46.86 -0.53 46.57
CA GLY A 1002 -47.30 0.30 45.43
C GLY A 1002 -47.81 1.72 45.74
N THR A 1003 -47.43 2.28 46.90
CA THR A 1003 -47.72 3.66 47.33
C THR A 1003 -46.45 4.46 47.63
N GLU A 1004 -45.26 3.89 47.44
CA GLU A 1004 -43.96 4.52 47.70
C GLU A 1004 -43.11 4.54 46.43
N GLU A 1005 -42.46 5.68 46.17
CA GLU A 1005 -41.50 5.86 45.08
C GLU A 1005 -40.08 5.99 45.64
N LEU A 1006 -39.13 5.33 45.01
CA LEU A 1006 -37.74 5.32 45.42
C LEU A 1006 -36.85 5.64 44.22
N LEU A 1007 -35.98 6.64 44.37
CA LEU A 1007 -35.09 7.11 43.30
C LEU A 1007 -33.64 7.05 43.77
N ALA A 1008 -32.73 6.64 42.89
CA ALA A 1008 -31.29 6.79 43.05
C ALA A 1008 -30.82 7.97 42.17
N VAL A 1009 -30.09 8.92 42.76
CA VAL A 1009 -29.63 10.13 42.08
C VAL A 1009 -28.11 10.20 42.16
N SER A 1010 -27.46 10.32 41.01
CA SER A 1010 -26.02 10.57 40.90
C SER A 1010 -25.73 11.74 39.96
N GLY A 1011 -24.87 12.66 40.39
CA GLY A 1011 -24.51 13.84 39.60
C GLY A 1011 -23.88 14.96 40.42
N LEU A 1012 -23.23 15.91 39.74
CA LEU A 1012 -22.62 17.08 40.36
C LEU A 1012 -23.67 17.94 41.10
N GLY A 1013 -23.40 18.29 42.36
CA GLY A 1013 -24.30 19.10 43.20
C GLY A 1013 -25.65 18.46 43.55
N ALA A 1014 -25.87 17.17 43.23
CA ALA A 1014 -27.16 16.51 43.43
C ALA A 1014 -27.64 16.55 44.89
N ALA A 1015 -26.78 16.18 45.83
CA ALA A 1015 -27.11 16.22 47.25
C ALA A 1015 -27.37 17.64 47.76
N SER A 1016 -26.53 18.61 47.40
CA SER A 1016 -26.65 20.00 47.81
C SER A 1016 -27.98 20.62 47.36
N ILE A 1017 -28.39 20.31 46.13
CA ILE A 1017 -29.66 20.78 45.57
C ILE A 1017 -30.84 20.09 46.27
N LEU A 1018 -30.80 18.76 46.35
CA LEU A 1018 -31.91 17.97 46.87
C LEU A 1018 -32.08 18.13 48.37
N ALA A 1019 -31.03 18.34 49.17
CA ALA A 1019 -31.13 18.46 50.63
C ALA A 1019 -32.21 19.45 51.09
N ARG A 1020 -32.49 20.48 50.29
CA ARG A 1020 -33.51 21.50 50.53
C ARG A 1020 -34.96 21.04 50.26
N GLU A 1021 -35.13 19.92 49.58
CA GLU A 1021 -36.41 19.24 49.30
C GLU A 1021 -36.79 18.21 50.39
N ALA A 1022 -35.93 17.95 51.37
CA ALA A 1022 -36.23 17.00 52.45
C ALA A 1022 -37.33 17.56 53.39
N GLY A 1023 -38.56 17.08 53.23
CA GLY A 1023 -39.65 17.40 54.15
C GLY A 1023 -41.04 17.03 53.63
N LEU A 1024 -42.08 17.74 54.10
CA LEU A 1024 -43.46 17.52 53.68
C LEU A 1024 -43.81 18.37 52.46
N HIS A 1025 -44.21 17.71 51.38
CA HIS A 1025 -44.77 18.30 50.17
C HIS A 1025 -46.29 18.17 50.24
N VAL A 1026 -47.00 19.28 50.26
CA VAL A 1026 -48.45 19.32 50.53
C VAL A 1026 -49.21 19.81 49.30
N LEU A 1027 -50.08 18.97 48.75
CA LEU A 1027 -51.04 19.34 47.72
C LEU A 1027 -52.33 19.82 48.38
N GLU A 1028 -52.73 21.07 48.09
CA GLU A 1028 -53.96 21.70 48.57
C GLU A 1028 -55.08 21.53 47.53
N LEU A 1029 -56.08 20.71 47.86
CA LEU A 1029 -57.27 20.46 47.04
C LEU A 1029 -58.44 21.29 47.57
N VAL A 1030 -59.10 22.07 46.71
CA VAL A 1030 -60.28 22.85 47.12
C VAL A 1030 -61.50 21.92 47.10
N THR A 1031 -62.15 21.74 48.25
CA THR A 1031 -63.40 20.98 48.38
C THR A 1031 -64.58 21.89 48.67
N ALA A 1032 -65.67 21.75 47.91
CA ALA A 1032 -66.92 22.45 48.18
C ALA A 1032 -67.63 21.78 49.36
N LYS A 1033 -67.84 22.50 50.48
CA LYS A 1033 -68.72 22.00 51.55
C LYS A 1033 -70.18 22.28 51.19
N THR A 1034 -71.05 21.32 51.48
CA THR A 1034 -72.51 21.47 51.55
C THR A 1034 -72.87 22.44 52.69
N GLY A 1035 -72.80 23.75 52.44
CA GLY A 1035 -73.07 24.79 53.44
C GLY A 1035 -72.42 26.17 53.19
N GLY A 1036 -71.88 26.45 52.00
CA GLY A 1036 -71.45 27.82 51.63
C GLY A 1036 -70.05 28.24 52.11
N GLY A 1037 -69.22 27.32 52.61
CA GLY A 1037 -67.81 27.59 52.92
C GLY A 1037 -66.85 26.63 52.18
N SER A 1038 -65.73 27.12 51.64
CA SER A 1038 -64.70 26.29 51.00
C SER A 1038 -63.87 25.55 52.07
N GLY A 1039 -63.79 24.22 51.97
CA GLY A 1039 -62.79 23.42 52.69
C GLY A 1039 -61.53 23.27 51.84
N VAL A 1040 -60.36 23.14 52.47
CA VAL A 1040 -59.13 22.73 51.78
C VAL A 1040 -58.76 21.36 52.30
N ASP A 1041 -58.85 20.35 51.44
CA ASP A 1041 -58.29 19.03 51.73
C ASP A 1041 -56.79 19.03 51.41
N ARG A 1042 -56.00 18.25 52.14
CA ARG A 1042 -54.54 18.28 52.06
C ARG A 1042 -53.97 16.88 51.92
N VAL A 1043 -53.32 16.63 50.79
CA VAL A 1043 -52.56 15.40 50.55
C VAL A 1043 -51.09 15.71 50.79
N SER A 1044 -50.43 14.97 51.67
CA SER A 1044 -49.04 15.24 52.05
C SER A 1044 -48.13 14.05 51.71
N ILE A 1045 -47.03 14.31 51.01
CA ILE A 1045 -45.95 13.35 50.75
C ILE A 1045 -44.74 13.73 51.58
N ALA A 1046 -44.21 12.78 52.33
CA ALA A 1046 -42.93 12.88 52.98
C ALA A 1046 -41.83 12.56 51.96
N VAL A 1047 -41.03 13.56 51.65
CA VAL A 1047 -39.81 13.46 50.85
C VAL A 1047 -38.64 13.31 51.81
N GLN A 1048 -37.92 12.21 51.69
CA GLN A 1048 -36.75 11.91 52.51
C GLN A 1048 -35.55 11.70 51.60
N ILE A 1049 -34.40 12.22 52.02
CA ILE A 1049 -33.15 12.13 51.27
C ILE A 1049 -32.12 11.48 52.18
N ALA A 1050 -31.43 10.47 51.66
CA ALA A 1050 -30.37 9.77 52.38
C ALA A 1050 -29.11 9.69 51.52
N PRO A 1051 -27.92 9.75 52.13
CA PRO A 1051 -26.66 9.52 51.42
C PRO A 1051 -26.64 8.15 50.74
N TRP A 1052 -26.19 8.10 49.49
CA TRP A 1052 -25.78 6.86 48.84
C TRP A 1052 -24.27 6.70 49.05
N ALA A 1053 -23.90 5.94 50.08
CA ALA A 1053 -22.50 5.72 50.41
C ALA A 1053 -21.82 4.81 49.36
N PRO A 1054 -20.62 5.17 48.86
CA PRO A 1054 -19.85 4.32 47.97
C PRO A 1054 -19.31 3.10 48.75
N GLY A 1055 -19.50 1.89 48.22
CA GLY A 1055 -19.08 0.65 48.86
C GLY A 1055 -19.02 -0.52 47.91
N ALA A 1056 -18.35 -1.61 48.34
CA ALA A 1056 -18.37 -2.86 47.61
C ALA A 1056 -19.83 -3.32 47.44
N PRO A 1057 -20.29 -3.66 46.23
CA PRO A 1057 -21.53 -4.41 46.11
C PRO A 1057 -21.29 -5.79 46.74
N ASP A 1058 -21.81 -6.01 47.96
CA ASP A 1058 -21.97 -7.37 48.49
C ASP A 1058 -22.76 -8.16 47.43
N GLU A 1059 -22.21 -9.28 46.95
CA GLU A 1059 -22.81 -10.10 45.89
C GLU A 1059 -24.31 -10.36 46.20
N GLY A 1060 -25.19 -9.76 45.39
CA GLY A 1060 -26.65 -9.92 45.51
C GLY A 1060 -27.40 -8.79 46.23
N THR A 1061 -26.74 -7.73 46.70
CA THR A 1061 -27.44 -6.57 47.28
C THR A 1061 -27.89 -5.60 46.18
N SER A 1062 -29.20 -5.55 45.90
CA SER A 1062 -29.76 -4.61 44.92
C SER A 1062 -29.66 -3.16 45.40
N LEU A 1063 -29.66 -2.19 44.46
CA LEU A 1063 -29.77 -0.76 44.80
C LEU A 1063 -30.99 -0.47 45.70
N THR A 1064 -32.10 -1.18 45.48
CA THR A 1064 -33.28 -1.13 46.35
C THR A 1064 -32.96 -1.53 47.79
N ALA A 1065 -32.12 -2.55 48.01
CA ALA A 1065 -31.73 -2.98 49.35
C ALA A 1065 -30.77 -1.99 50.03
N LEU A 1066 -29.85 -1.38 49.28
CA LEU A 1066 -28.97 -0.30 49.80
C LEU A 1066 -29.79 0.94 50.18
N ALA A 1067 -30.70 1.36 49.32
CA ALA A 1067 -31.62 2.46 49.61
C ALA A 1067 -32.50 2.15 50.83
N ALA A 1068 -33.04 0.93 50.94
CA ALA A 1068 -33.81 0.53 52.12
C ALA A 1068 -32.99 0.64 53.42
N ARG A 1069 -31.72 0.22 53.40
CA ARG A 1069 -30.77 0.35 54.53
C ARG A 1069 -30.51 1.82 54.89
N ALA A 1070 -30.28 2.66 53.88
CA ALA A 1070 -29.99 4.09 54.07
C ALA A 1070 -31.12 4.85 54.80
N PHE A 1071 -32.36 4.35 54.72
CA PHE A 1071 -33.52 4.96 55.37
C PHE A 1071 -34.02 4.25 56.65
N VAL A 1072 -33.30 3.26 57.19
CA VAL A 1072 -33.72 2.49 58.39
C VAL A 1072 -33.91 3.38 59.61
N GLU A 1073 -33.09 4.41 59.77
CA GLU A 1073 -33.14 5.35 60.91
C GLU A 1073 -33.81 6.70 60.57
N ALA A 1074 -34.35 6.84 59.36
CA ALA A 1074 -34.90 8.11 58.88
C ALA A 1074 -36.27 8.42 59.48
N GLY A 1075 -36.30 9.32 60.47
CA GLY A 1075 -37.53 9.83 61.08
C GLY A 1075 -38.50 10.47 60.07
N SER A 1076 -39.79 10.50 60.41
CA SER A 1076 -40.80 11.12 59.53
C SER A 1076 -40.66 12.65 59.55
N PRO A 1077 -40.44 13.30 58.40
CA PRO A 1077 -40.35 14.75 58.38
C PRO A 1077 -41.67 15.39 58.81
N THR A 1078 -41.59 16.45 59.60
CA THR A 1078 -42.75 17.21 60.11
C THR A 1078 -42.81 18.64 59.55
N GLN A 1079 -41.71 19.12 58.98
CA GLN A 1079 -41.62 20.45 58.37
C GLN A 1079 -42.21 20.43 56.96
N VAL A 1080 -43.10 21.37 56.66
CA VAL A 1080 -43.60 21.59 55.30
C VAL A 1080 -42.53 22.33 54.51
N VAL A 1081 -42.15 21.77 53.37
CA VAL A 1081 -41.12 22.31 52.45
C VAL A 1081 -41.77 22.95 51.25
N ARG A 1082 -42.74 22.29 50.61
CA ARG A 1082 -43.49 22.86 49.47
C ARG A 1082 -45.00 22.69 49.62
N ARG A 1083 -45.74 23.71 49.14
CA ARG A 1083 -47.20 23.66 48.99
C ARG A 1083 -47.59 23.84 47.53
N TYR A 1084 -48.33 22.89 46.98
CA TYR A 1084 -48.80 22.84 45.60
C TYR A 1084 -50.29 23.18 45.58
N ARG A 1085 -50.67 24.13 44.73
CA ARG A 1085 -52.07 24.57 44.61
C ARG A 1085 -52.43 24.73 43.14
N HIS A 1086 -53.52 24.11 42.69
CA HIS A 1086 -54.00 24.21 41.30
C HIS A 1086 -54.92 25.41 41.08
N GLU A 1087 -55.84 25.70 42.02
CA GLU A 1087 -56.84 26.77 41.89
C GLU A 1087 -56.92 27.65 43.15
N PRO A 1088 -57.22 28.97 43.03
CA PRO A 1088 -57.56 29.70 41.81
C PRO A 1088 -56.34 30.17 41.00
N ALA A 1089 -55.11 29.83 41.43
CA ALA A 1089 -53.89 30.13 40.70
C ALA A 1089 -52.88 28.96 40.85
N PRO A 1090 -52.39 28.37 39.74
CA PRO A 1090 -51.46 27.24 39.75
C PRO A 1090 -50.06 27.67 40.19
N LEU A 1091 -49.77 27.54 41.48
CA LEU A 1091 -48.55 28.06 42.12
C LEU A 1091 -47.97 27.04 43.08
N VAL A 1092 -46.63 27.06 43.20
CA VAL A 1092 -45.91 26.35 44.26
C VAL A 1092 -45.36 27.39 45.24
N ARG A 1093 -45.49 27.12 46.54
CA ARG A 1093 -44.88 27.92 47.61
C ARG A 1093 -43.79 27.12 48.30
N ASP A 1094 -42.58 27.65 48.34
CA ASP A 1094 -41.46 27.13 49.12
C ASP A 1094 -41.49 27.75 50.52
N ALA A 1095 -41.64 26.90 51.53
CA ALA A 1095 -41.71 27.27 52.94
C ALA A 1095 -40.33 27.34 53.62
N VAL A 1096 -39.26 26.86 52.96
CA VAL A 1096 -37.87 26.93 53.41
C VAL A 1096 -37.23 28.25 52.97
N ARG A 1097 -37.49 28.69 51.75
CA ARG A 1097 -36.90 29.91 51.16
C ARG A 1097 -37.76 31.18 51.29
N GLY A 1098 -39.00 31.07 51.76
CA GLY A 1098 -39.83 32.23 52.13
C GLY A 1098 -40.52 33.01 51.00
N TYR A 1099 -40.56 32.49 49.76
CA TYR A 1099 -41.09 33.19 48.56
C TYR A 1099 -42.18 32.42 47.78
N ARG A 1100 -42.83 33.10 46.81
CA ARG A 1100 -43.69 32.51 45.77
C ARG A 1100 -42.79 31.91 44.66
N THR A 1101 -42.60 30.61 44.65
CA THR A 1101 -41.52 29.92 43.91
C THR A 1101 -41.93 29.37 42.55
N GLY A 1102 -42.61 30.16 41.74
CA GLY A 1102 -42.83 29.82 40.33
C GLY A 1102 -44.18 29.18 39.99
N ARG A 1103 -44.43 29.10 38.67
CA ARG A 1103 -45.64 28.50 38.11
C ARG A 1103 -45.59 26.99 38.26
N LEU A 1104 -46.72 26.39 38.62
CA LEU A 1104 -46.83 24.95 38.91
C LEU A 1104 -46.31 24.06 37.77
N ASP A 1105 -46.58 24.44 36.52
CA ASP A 1105 -46.12 23.74 35.31
C ASP A 1105 -44.59 23.69 35.20
N ARG A 1106 -43.90 24.81 35.45
CA ARG A 1106 -42.44 24.88 35.40
C ARG A 1106 -41.77 24.11 36.54
N VAL A 1107 -42.31 24.21 37.76
CA VAL A 1107 -41.79 23.46 38.92
C VAL A 1107 -41.91 21.96 38.68
N LEU A 1108 -43.07 21.48 38.23
CA LEU A 1108 -43.29 20.07 37.90
C LEU A 1108 -42.50 19.60 36.68
N ALA A 1109 -42.10 20.50 35.78
CA ALA A 1109 -41.20 20.20 34.66
C ALA A 1109 -39.71 20.07 35.08
N GLY A 1110 -39.39 20.19 36.37
CA GLY A 1110 -38.04 19.97 36.90
C GLY A 1110 -37.23 21.23 37.20
N ASP A 1111 -37.85 22.42 37.16
CA ASP A 1111 -37.15 23.68 37.47
C ASP A 1111 -37.29 24.11 38.95
N PHE A 1112 -37.68 23.21 39.85
CA PHE A 1112 -37.95 23.52 41.26
C PHE A 1112 -36.79 24.17 42.02
N ASP A 1113 -35.56 23.90 41.60
CA ASP A 1113 -34.30 24.32 42.24
C ASP A 1113 -33.91 25.76 41.92
N VAL A 1114 -34.32 26.24 40.74
CA VAL A 1114 -34.00 27.57 40.18
C VAL A 1114 -35.09 28.62 40.42
N PHE A 1115 -36.17 28.28 41.13
CA PHE A 1115 -37.24 29.22 41.55
C PHE A 1115 -37.16 29.65 43.02
#